data_AF-A0A1P8WP90-F1
#
_entry.id   AF-A0A1P8WP90-F1
#
_cell.length_a   1.000
_cell.length_b   1.000
_cell.length_c   1.000
_cell.angle_alpha   90.00
_cell.angle_beta   90.00
_cell.angle_gamma   90.00
#
_symmetry.space_group_name_H-M   'P 1'
#
loop_
_entity.id
_entity.type
_entity.pdbx_description
1 polymer ?
#
loop_
_entity_poly.entity_id
_entity_poly.type
_entity_poly.pdbx_seq_one_letter_code
_entity_poly.pdbx_strand_id
1 'polypeptide(L)'
;MSPPNTPNFVVNVSPVRVDGEALRVLEFSYKSNEQLRELRQRYAGQYVFRREGASQIKAVKISESAPEIAGRTSSVLVERHLWLLADVISEGCISVVSGMGRPILRTRPLEFLALGPQDNFMQPGGSNTDWLAVRPQFTIEPRIFQFPNQRAFLGIVFGCRTKRIIEKNCDDLIAEGMNLTGLYVGKRTADRDRRVSPRFNIIGRVSEVVGSDLVLSDTRDEDTVVPARECHIDLDPIGFERVAEHAFGREWRRVRTTLDQRIAEFSSGPGRFARLNRIQNYFALEVPSAMPPEIEISLEAFVNSESANFPDIRRCPRPTYVFDEFEQACDKWHDRGLKEFGPVSKNKFRDRNLKFMVICQESYRSKVTDFVERFLNGVQTQVQSGKAGPFDSGFSGKYRLNEITVQYFTTPDGTASSYSLAVDEATRNGNGWDFAIVQVLDADKSLRSDQSPYLVTKARLLSLKIASQEFTLETAELPISRLAYALNNMALATYAKLGGTPWLLRSPDSGGQDLVVGLGSANVGHGKLAARDRLVGITTVFSGDGSYRLSNLSKSVAFEHYRPTLVDTVVAAVNKASMDLHWDPHLPIRLTFHYSFKSFSREDVHAVKDAVNTIVDCKIDFAFVNFLRSSPHLIFDLRQQGAFDAMSRQFKGAYAPDRSSYLQLSKSQILLNLVGPKEVKRPADGMPHPVLIDLHPLSTFRDMGAIVNQIFAFSCHSWQSLNPSSLPVTIQYSNLIAKQLGQLSRLSSWDAHSMATGIHGSRWFL
;
A
#
# COMPACT_ATOMS: atom_id res chain seq x y z
N MET A 1 4.51 28.78 -30.41
CA MET A 1 4.31 29.01 -28.97
C MET A 1 3.14 28.15 -28.52
N SER A 2 3.39 27.09 -27.75
CA SER A 2 2.32 26.27 -27.16
C SER A 2 1.52 27.11 -26.15
N PRO A 3 0.19 26.96 -26.06
CA PRO A 3 -0.63 27.79 -25.18
C PRO A 3 -0.20 27.65 -23.71
N PRO A 4 -0.38 28.71 -22.89
CA PRO A 4 0.14 28.80 -21.52
C PRO A 4 -0.41 27.75 -20.53
N ASN A 5 -1.35 26.90 -20.95
CA ASN A 5 -1.99 25.86 -20.11
C ASN A 5 -1.76 24.42 -20.58
N THR A 6 -0.92 24.15 -21.59
CA THR A 6 -0.58 22.76 -21.92
C THR A 6 0.24 22.14 -20.79
N PRO A 7 -0.08 20.97 -20.24
CA PRO A 7 0.75 20.31 -19.23
C PRO A 7 2.20 20.11 -19.72
N ASN A 8 3.16 20.04 -18.78
CA ASN A 8 4.55 19.67 -19.09
C ASN A 8 4.91 18.43 -18.30
N PHE A 9 4.86 17.28 -18.95
CA PHE A 9 5.03 16.01 -18.26
C PHE A 9 6.46 15.51 -18.35
N VAL A 10 6.96 14.99 -17.23
CA VAL A 10 8.29 14.36 -17.14
C VAL A 10 8.17 13.05 -16.40
N VAL A 11 8.78 11.99 -16.93
CA VAL A 11 8.99 10.74 -16.18
C VAL A 11 10.43 10.69 -15.70
N ASN A 12 10.66 10.17 -14.50
CA ASN A 12 11.99 10.07 -13.89
C ASN A 12 12.85 8.93 -14.48
N VAL A 13 12.79 8.76 -15.79
CA VAL A 13 13.55 7.79 -16.57
C VAL A 13 14.54 8.56 -17.43
N SER A 14 15.82 8.25 -17.29
CA SER A 14 16.92 8.80 -18.11
C SER A 14 17.31 7.74 -19.13
N PRO A 15 17.04 7.96 -20.45
CA PRO A 15 17.49 7.04 -21.50
C PRO A 15 19.00 6.89 -21.50
N VAL A 16 19.47 5.69 -21.82
CA VAL A 16 20.88 5.41 -22.06
C VAL A 16 21.10 5.23 -23.55
N ARG A 17 21.98 6.04 -24.13
CA ARG A 17 22.56 5.79 -25.46
C ARG A 17 23.84 4.99 -25.29
N VAL A 18 24.07 4.09 -26.24
CA VAL A 18 25.26 3.25 -26.31
C VAL A 18 25.86 3.45 -27.68
N ASP A 19 27.11 3.88 -27.70
CA ASP A 19 27.86 4.10 -28.92
C ASP A 19 28.65 2.80 -29.19
N GLY A 20 28.12 1.97 -30.09
CA GLY A 20 28.70 0.68 -30.44
C GLY A 20 27.66 -0.40 -30.76
N GLU A 21 27.90 -1.18 -31.81
CA GLU A 21 26.96 -2.22 -32.25
C GLU A 21 27.14 -3.55 -31.50
N ALA A 22 28.34 -3.83 -30.99
CA ALA A 22 28.69 -5.12 -30.43
C ALA A 22 29.48 -5.04 -29.13
N LEU A 23 29.20 -5.97 -28.21
CA LEU A 23 29.81 -6.10 -26.90
C LEU A 23 30.63 -7.39 -26.84
N ARG A 24 31.87 -7.29 -26.37
CA ARG A 24 32.70 -8.46 -26.10
C ARG A 24 32.24 -9.15 -24.81
N VAL A 25 32.03 -10.47 -24.87
CA VAL A 25 31.55 -11.26 -23.74
C VAL A 25 32.33 -12.56 -23.61
N LEU A 26 32.37 -13.08 -22.37
CA LEU A 26 32.79 -14.44 -22.08
C LEU A 26 31.56 -15.32 -21.86
N GLU A 27 31.53 -16.48 -22.52
CA GLU A 27 30.44 -17.45 -22.43
C GLU A 27 30.80 -18.66 -21.58
N PHE A 28 29.86 -19.06 -20.73
CA PHE A 28 29.93 -20.23 -19.88
C PHE A 28 28.65 -21.05 -19.99
N SER A 29 28.74 -22.36 -19.81
CA SER A 29 27.56 -23.21 -19.65
C SER A 29 26.91 -22.98 -18.28
N TYR A 30 25.61 -22.72 -18.27
CA TYR A 30 24.81 -22.65 -17.06
C TYR A 30 24.50 -24.06 -16.54
N LYS A 31 25.01 -24.39 -15.37
CA LYS A 31 24.75 -25.68 -14.68
C LYS A 31 23.71 -25.52 -13.57
N SER A 32 23.82 -24.47 -12.76
CA SER A 32 22.94 -24.24 -11.63
C SER A 32 22.88 -22.77 -11.20
N ASN A 33 21.86 -22.43 -10.39
CA ASN A 33 21.78 -21.12 -9.75
C ASN A 33 22.92 -20.89 -8.75
N GLU A 34 23.45 -21.95 -8.16
CA GLU A 34 24.56 -21.89 -7.22
C GLU A 34 25.88 -21.51 -7.91
N GLN A 35 26.19 -22.14 -9.04
CA GLN A 35 27.34 -21.76 -9.88
C GLN A 35 27.31 -20.27 -10.25
N LEU A 36 26.15 -19.77 -10.70
CA LEU A 36 26.01 -18.35 -11.05
C LEU A 36 26.18 -17.43 -9.82
N ARG A 37 25.72 -17.86 -8.65
CA ARG A 37 25.90 -17.12 -7.39
C ARG A 37 27.38 -17.07 -6.99
N GLU A 38 28.10 -18.18 -7.07
CA GLU A 38 29.53 -18.26 -6.75
C GLU A 38 30.37 -17.38 -7.69
N LEU A 39 30.11 -17.43 -9.00
CA LEU A 39 30.79 -16.57 -9.98
C LEU A 39 30.62 -15.09 -9.66
N ARG A 40 29.38 -14.66 -9.39
CA ARG A 40 29.07 -13.27 -9.01
C ARG A 40 29.74 -12.86 -7.71
N GLN A 41 29.85 -13.77 -6.73
CA GLN A 41 30.47 -13.48 -5.45
C GLN A 41 31.99 -13.39 -5.57
N ARG A 42 32.62 -14.32 -6.30
CA ARG A 42 34.08 -14.39 -6.44
C ARG A 42 34.67 -13.22 -7.22
N TYR A 43 33.95 -12.73 -8.23
CA TYR A 43 34.40 -11.69 -9.13
C TYR A 43 33.54 -10.41 -9.03
N ALA A 44 32.94 -10.16 -7.86
CA ALA A 44 32.18 -8.95 -7.60
C ALA A 44 33.03 -7.68 -7.85
N GLY A 45 32.48 -6.69 -8.56
CA GLY A 45 33.22 -5.47 -8.95
C GLY A 45 34.21 -5.66 -10.10
N GLN A 46 34.43 -6.89 -10.56
CA GLN A 46 35.41 -7.22 -11.62
C GLN A 46 34.73 -7.71 -12.89
N TYR A 47 33.69 -8.52 -12.74
CA TYR A 47 32.91 -9.08 -13.84
C TYR A 47 31.41 -9.00 -13.54
N VAL A 48 30.62 -8.73 -14.58
CA VAL A 48 29.17 -8.83 -14.53
C VAL A 48 28.73 -10.10 -15.21
N PHE A 49 28.08 -11.01 -14.47
CA PHE A 49 27.55 -12.27 -14.99
C PHE A 49 26.04 -12.23 -15.11
N ARG A 50 25.51 -12.64 -16.26
CA ARG A 50 24.08 -12.79 -16.52
C ARG A 50 23.77 -14.12 -17.17
N ARG A 51 22.74 -14.81 -16.65
CA ARG A 51 22.16 -15.97 -17.33
C ARG A 51 21.35 -15.50 -18.53
N GLU A 52 21.60 -16.10 -19.68
CA GLU A 52 20.80 -15.92 -20.89
C GLU A 52 20.16 -17.25 -21.30
N GLY A 53 18.84 -17.23 -21.46
CA GLY A 53 18.08 -18.43 -21.78
C GLY A 53 18.23 -19.54 -20.73
N ALA A 54 18.06 -20.78 -21.19
CA ALA A 54 18.04 -21.95 -20.33
C ALA A 54 19.46 -22.40 -19.91
N SER A 55 20.47 -22.23 -20.77
CA SER A 55 21.73 -22.99 -20.69
C SER A 55 23.01 -22.16 -20.75
N GLN A 56 22.95 -20.83 -20.82
CA GLN A 56 24.14 -19.99 -20.99
C GLN A 56 24.27 -18.92 -19.90
N ILE A 57 25.52 -18.60 -19.56
CA ILE A 57 25.91 -17.43 -18.79
C ILE A 57 26.84 -16.60 -19.67
N LYS A 58 26.56 -15.30 -19.78
CA LYS A 58 27.47 -14.32 -20.37
C LYS A 58 28.10 -13.47 -19.28
N ALA A 59 29.38 -13.15 -19.44
CA ALA A 59 30.11 -12.28 -18.55
C ALA A 59 30.77 -11.12 -19.31
N VAL A 60 30.76 -9.94 -18.69
CA VAL A 60 31.43 -8.74 -19.20
C VAL A 60 32.49 -8.33 -18.18
N LYS A 61 33.72 -8.07 -18.66
CA LYS A 61 34.82 -7.58 -17.84
C LYS A 61 34.59 -6.09 -17.54
N ILE A 62 34.66 -5.70 -16.28
CA ILE A 62 34.33 -4.34 -15.83
C ILE A 62 35.58 -3.50 -15.57
N SER A 63 36.65 -4.13 -15.10
CA SER A 63 37.92 -3.47 -14.82
C SER A 63 39.04 -4.14 -15.62
N GLU A 64 39.94 -3.35 -16.21
CA GLU A 64 41.14 -3.89 -16.87
C GLU A 64 42.01 -4.72 -15.91
N SER A 65 42.03 -4.33 -14.62
CA SER A 65 42.74 -5.02 -13.55
C SER A 65 42.13 -6.37 -13.16
N ALA A 66 40.94 -6.71 -13.68
CA ALA A 66 40.30 -7.97 -13.36
C ALA A 66 41.11 -9.15 -13.94
N PRO A 67 41.26 -10.25 -13.18
CA PRO A 67 42.01 -11.41 -13.63
C PRO A 67 41.31 -12.07 -14.82
N GLU A 68 42.08 -12.56 -15.80
CA GLU A 68 41.52 -13.34 -16.90
C GLU A 68 40.87 -14.64 -16.36
N ILE A 69 39.68 -14.94 -16.87
CA ILE A 69 38.91 -16.12 -16.46
C ILE A 69 38.65 -17.03 -17.68
N ALA A 70 38.71 -18.35 -17.46
CA ALA A 70 38.52 -19.33 -18.52
C ALA A 70 37.07 -19.33 -19.03
N GLY A 71 36.85 -18.86 -20.26
CA GLY A 71 35.55 -18.85 -20.94
C GLY A 71 35.72 -18.67 -22.45
N ARG A 72 34.69 -19.00 -23.23
CA ARG A 72 34.72 -18.77 -24.68
C ARG A 72 34.44 -17.30 -24.93
N THR A 73 35.38 -16.59 -25.56
CA THR A 73 35.15 -15.20 -25.98
C THR A 73 34.25 -15.18 -27.20
N SER A 74 33.24 -14.31 -27.20
CA SER A 74 32.39 -14.00 -28.36
C SER A 74 32.06 -12.50 -28.39
N SER A 75 31.49 -12.05 -29.50
CA SER A 75 30.97 -10.69 -29.65
C SER A 75 29.46 -10.76 -29.91
N VAL A 76 28.68 -9.93 -29.23
CA VAL A 76 27.22 -9.97 -29.25
C VAL A 76 26.63 -8.60 -29.53
N LEU A 77 25.56 -8.54 -30.33
CA LEU A 77 24.91 -7.27 -30.67
C LEU A 77 24.24 -6.62 -29.45
N VAL A 78 24.58 -5.37 -29.13
CA VAL A 78 24.08 -4.66 -27.94
C VAL A 78 22.56 -4.61 -27.91
N GLU A 79 21.93 -4.31 -29.06
CA GLU A 79 20.47 -4.22 -29.20
C GLU A 79 19.72 -5.52 -28.83
N ARG A 80 20.38 -6.67 -28.93
CA ARG A 80 19.81 -7.99 -28.57
C ARG A 80 20.06 -8.37 -27.11
N HIS A 81 20.96 -7.64 -26.43
CA HIS A 81 21.47 -7.94 -25.10
C HIS A 81 21.34 -6.78 -24.10
N LEU A 82 20.34 -5.91 -24.28
CA LEU A 82 20.05 -4.75 -23.41
C LEU A 82 20.00 -5.08 -21.92
N TRP A 83 19.57 -6.31 -21.58
CA TRP A 83 19.49 -6.77 -20.20
C TRP A 83 20.86 -7.07 -19.57
N LEU A 84 21.82 -7.56 -20.36
CA LEU A 84 23.21 -7.71 -19.93
C LEU A 84 23.83 -6.33 -19.71
N LEU A 85 23.60 -5.42 -20.65
CA LEU A 85 24.04 -4.03 -20.53
C LEU A 85 23.43 -3.34 -19.29
N ALA A 86 22.16 -3.57 -18.98
CA ALA A 86 21.54 -3.06 -17.74
C ALA A 86 22.28 -3.53 -16.47
N ASP A 87 22.74 -4.79 -16.43
CA ASP A 87 23.55 -5.29 -15.32
C ASP A 87 24.94 -4.62 -15.28
N VAL A 88 25.55 -4.34 -16.44
CA VAL A 88 26.84 -3.63 -16.55
C VAL A 88 26.73 -2.19 -16.04
N ILE A 89 25.72 -1.45 -16.49
CA ILE A 89 25.46 -0.09 -16.02
C ILE A 89 25.14 -0.07 -14.53
N SER A 90 24.41 -1.07 -14.03
CA SER A 90 24.16 -1.20 -12.59
C SER A 90 25.47 -1.29 -11.81
N GLU A 91 26.46 -2.04 -12.32
CA GLU A 91 27.78 -2.14 -11.70
C GLU A 91 28.55 -0.82 -11.75
N GLY A 92 28.54 -0.09 -12.87
CA GLY A 92 29.15 1.24 -12.94
C GLY A 92 28.52 2.24 -11.98
N CYS A 93 27.19 2.25 -11.86
CA CYS A 93 26.48 3.05 -10.86
C CYS A 93 26.92 2.69 -9.43
N ILE A 94 27.11 1.41 -9.12
CA ILE A 94 27.63 0.95 -7.83
C ILE A 94 29.04 1.47 -7.60
N SER A 95 29.92 1.39 -8.61
CA SER A 95 31.30 1.89 -8.55
C SER A 95 31.35 3.40 -8.29
N VAL A 96 30.53 4.20 -8.97
CA VAL A 96 30.41 5.65 -8.73
C VAL A 96 29.99 5.93 -7.28
N VAL A 97 28.97 5.24 -6.77
CA VAL A 97 28.50 5.42 -5.37
C VAL A 97 29.55 4.99 -4.34
N SER A 98 30.23 3.88 -4.60
CA SER A 98 31.30 3.38 -3.75
C SER A 98 32.50 4.34 -3.76
N GLY A 99 32.85 4.91 -4.91
CA GLY A 99 33.93 5.90 -5.06
C GLY A 99 33.64 7.20 -4.30
N MET A 100 32.37 7.60 -4.19
CA MET A 100 31.94 8.72 -3.35
C MET A 100 31.99 8.43 -1.83
N GLY A 101 32.25 7.19 -1.41
CA GLY A 101 32.21 6.80 0.00
C GLY A 101 30.79 6.85 0.61
N ARG A 102 29.74 6.70 -0.21
CA ARG A 102 28.35 6.70 0.28
C ARG A 102 27.93 5.30 0.73
N PRO A 103 27.15 5.15 1.82
CA PRO A 103 26.69 3.85 2.28
C PRO A 103 25.68 3.26 1.29
N ILE A 104 26.05 2.14 0.67
CA ILE A 104 25.16 1.35 -0.19
C ILE A 104 24.33 0.45 0.72
N LEU A 105 23.01 0.51 0.58
CA LEU A 105 22.06 -0.30 1.36
C LEU A 105 21.67 -1.58 0.62
N ARG A 106 21.67 -1.53 -0.71
CA ARG A 106 21.26 -2.61 -1.61
C ARG A 106 21.83 -2.33 -3.00
N THR A 107 22.11 -3.37 -3.79
CA THR A 107 22.67 -3.23 -5.14
C THR A 107 21.65 -3.45 -6.27
N ARG A 108 20.52 -4.10 -6.01
CA ARG A 108 19.46 -4.36 -7.01
C ARG A 108 18.04 -4.23 -6.44
N PRO A 109 17.36 -3.09 -6.63
CA PRO A 109 17.90 -1.85 -7.20
C PRO A 109 19.02 -1.27 -6.32
N LEU A 110 19.88 -0.42 -6.91
CA LEU A 110 20.91 0.30 -6.16
C LEU A 110 20.21 1.29 -5.22
N GLU A 111 20.37 1.10 -3.91
CA GLU A 111 19.86 2.00 -2.89
C GLU A 111 21.04 2.51 -2.06
N PHE A 112 21.14 3.83 -1.84
CA PHE A 112 22.22 4.41 -1.04
C PHE A 112 21.77 5.65 -0.28
N LEU A 113 22.52 6.02 0.75
CA LEU A 113 22.24 7.17 1.61
C LEU A 113 23.03 8.41 1.18
N ALA A 114 22.38 9.56 1.24
CA ALA A 114 23.06 10.85 1.14
C ALA A 114 23.82 11.15 2.44
N LEU A 115 25.06 11.64 2.36
CA LEU A 115 25.84 12.08 3.53
C LEU A 115 26.33 13.54 3.36
N GLY A 116 25.65 14.38 2.60
CA GLY A 116 25.98 15.79 2.53
C GLY A 116 25.75 16.51 3.86
N PRO A 117 26.43 17.65 4.12
CA PRO A 117 26.29 18.39 5.38
C PRO A 117 24.85 18.82 5.72
N GLN A 118 24.00 18.98 4.70
CA GLN A 118 22.59 19.39 4.84
C GLN A 118 21.60 18.23 4.75
N ASP A 119 22.09 16.99 4.63
CA ASP A 119 21.24 15.82 4.39
C ASP A 119 20.69 15.20 5.67
N ASN A 120 21.10 15.66 6.86
CA ASN A 120 20.44 15.28 8.11
C ASN A 120 19.25 16.21 8.40
N PHE A 121 18.03 15.72 8.19
CA PHE A 121 16.81 16.50 8.41
C PHE A 121 16.49 16.73 9.89
N MET A 122 17.17 16.07 10.82
CA MET A 122 16.97 16.29 12.26
C MET A 122 17.72 17.52 12.79
N GLN A 123 18.63 18.12 12.03
CA GLN A 123 19.46 19.21 12.55
C GLN A 123 19.61 20.38 11.56
N PRO A 124 19.10 21.58 11.89
CA PRO A 124 19.66 22.82 11.37
C PRO A 124 20.86 23.22 12.24
N GLY A 125 22.10 23.03 11.75
CA GLY A 125 23.27 23.75 12.29
C GLY A 125 24.29 22.98 13.15
N GLY A 126 24.38 21.64 13.06
CA GLY A 126 25.61 20.93 13.46
C GLY A 126 25.80 20.58 14.94
N SER A 127 24.77 20.03 15.61
CA SER A 127 24.99 19.35 16.89
C SER A 127 25.48 17.91 16.67
N ASN A 128 26.16 17.33 17.66
CA ASN A 128 26.91 16.08 17.54
C ASN A 128 26.03 14.81 17.59
N THR A 129 25.05 14.65 16.67
CA THR A 129 24.16 13.47 16.62
C THR A 129 24.09 12.82 15.24
N ASP A 130 25.22 12.66 14.54
CA ASP A 130 25.26 11.90 13.28
C ASP A 130 24.77 10.45 13.46
N TRP A 131 24.85 9.92 14.67
CA TRP A 131 24.35 8.61 15.06
C TRP A 131 22.81 8.51 15.05
N LEU A 132 22.08 9.62 15.11
CA LEU A 132 20.61 9.67 15.05
C LEU A 132 20.18 10.67 13.95
N ALA A 133 19.69 10.14 12.83
CA ALA A 133 19.44 10.97 11.66
C ALA A 133 18.22 10.53 10.85
N VAL A 134 17.67 11.47 10.09
CA VAL A 134 16.78 11.20 8.97
C VAL A 134 17.42 11.77 7.71
N ARG A 135 17.76 10.91 6.76
CA ARG A 135 18.51 11.29 5.56
C ARG A 135 17.77 10.91 4.27
N PRO A 136 17.99 11.64 3.16
CA PRO A 136 17.63 11.17 1.84
C PRO A 136 18.27 9.81 1.53
N GLN A 137 17.44 8.90 1.02
CA GLN A 137 17.83 7.66 0.39
C GLN A 137 17.48 7.75 -1.09
N PHE A 138 18.44 7.44 -1.97
CA PHE A 138 18.23 7.37 -3.40
C PHE A 138 18.10 5.93 -3.87
N THR A 139 17.35 5.74 -4.96
CA THR A 139 17.20 4.47 -5.68
C THR A 139 17.58 4.71 -7.14
N ILE A 140 18.45 3.86 -7.67
CA ILE A 140 18.87 3.89 -9.08
C ILE A 140 18.65 2.50 -9.65
N GLU A 141 17.91 2.44 -10.75
CA GLU A 141 17.54 1.17 -11.34
C GLU A 141 17.58 1.21 -12.87
N PRO A 142 18.64 0.70 -13.49
CA PRO A 142 18.68 0.42 -14.92
C PRO A 142 17.62 -0.63 -15.29
N ARG A 143 16.75 -0.30 -16.23
CA ARG A 143 15.67 -1.16 -16.73
C ARG A 143 15.45 -0.98 -18.21
N ILE A 144 14.84 -2.00 -18.82
CA ILE A 144 14.37 -1.91 -20.20
C ILE A 144 12.95 -1.34 -20.21
N PHE A 145 12.75 -0.34 -21.06
CA PHE A 145 11.47 0.27 -21.35
C PHE A 145 11.04 -0.04 -22.77
N GLN A 146 9.73 -0.07 -23.00
CA GLN A 146 9.18 -0.21 -24.35
C GLN A 146 7.89 0.59 -24.42
N PHE A 147 8.02 1.92 -24.55
CA PHE A 147 6.85 2.77 -24.73
C PHE A 147 6.06 2.35 -25.99
N PRO A 148 4.74 2.62 -26.03
CA PRO A 148 3.91 2.30 -27.18
C PRO A 148 4.52 2.81 -28.48
N ASN A 149 4.46 1.96 -29.52
CA ASN A 149 4.98 2.24 -30.87
C ASN A 149 6.48 2.53 -30.95
N GLN A 150 7.27 2.14 -29.94
CA GLN A 150 8.72 2.33 -29.92
C GLN A 150 9.46 1.00 -29.74
N ARG A 151 10.73 1.01 -30.18
CA ARG A 151 11.66 -0.08 -29.88
C ARG A 151 11.98 -0.08 -28.39
N ALA A 152 12.32 -1.25 -27.88
CA ALA A 152 12.79 -1.35 -26.50
C ALA A 152 14.10 -0.59 -26.35
N PHE A 153 14.25 0.14 -25.25
CA PHE A 153 15.45 0.91 -24.94
C PHE A 153 15.85 0.73 -23.48
N LEU A 154 17.12 0.98 -23.18
CA LEU A 154 17.63 0.96 -21.82
C LEU A 154 17.46 2.35 -21.19
N GLY A 155 16.91 2.41 -19.99
CA GLY A 155 16.80 3.64 -19.23
C GLY A 155 17.11 3.41 -17.75
N ILE A 156 17.45 4.47 -17.04
CA ILE A 156 17.72 4.44 -15.61
C ILE A 156 16.61 5.19 -14.89
N VAL A 157 15.94 4.50 -13.95
CA VAL A 157 14.95 5.11 -13.07
C VAL A 157 15.64 5.67 -11.84
N PHE A 158 15.34 6.93 -11.51
CA PHE A 158 15.86 7.60 -10.32
C PHE A 158 14.73 7.84 -9.31
N GLY A 159 14.79 7.20 -8.15
CA GLY A 159 13.86 7.39 -7.04
C GLY A 159 14.52 8.03 -5.83
N CYS A 160 13.72 8.66 -4.96
CA CYS A 160 14.21 9.10 -3.66
C CYS A 160 13.13 9.02 -2.57
N ARG A 161 13.54 8.71 -1.35
CA ARG A 161 12.73 8.68 -0.13
C ARG A 161 13.56 9.14 1.07
N THR A 162 12.99 9.22 2.26
CA THR A 162 13.77 9.41 3.49
C THR A 162 14.00 8.07 4.19
N LYS A 163 15.11 7.98 4.93
CA LYS A 163 15.46 6.84 5.77
C LYS A 163 15.90 7.32 7.15
N ARG A 164 15.41 6.63 8.18
CA ARG A 164 15.83 6.80 9.58
C ARG A 164 17.12 6.03 9.84
N ILE A 165 17.96 6.56 10.73
CA ILE A 165 19.26 6.00 11.08
C ILE A 165 19.42 6.09 12.59
N ILE A 166 19.83 4.96 13.19
CA ILE A 166 20.29 4.86 14.58
C ILE A 166 21.57 4.01 14.53
N GLU A 167 22.72 4.62 14.81
CA GLU A 167 24.03 3.94 14.80
C GLU A 167 24.43 3.36 16.14
N LYS A 168 24.02 3.97 17.25
CA LYS A 168 24.31 3.44 18.59
C LYS A 168 23.79 2.01 18.75
N ASN A 169 24.54 1.20 19.46
CA ASN A 169 24.08 -0.11 19.91
C ASN A 169 23.19 0.05 21.15
N CYS A 170 22.60 -1.05 21.64
CA CYS A 170 21.71 -1.00 22.80
C CYS A 170 22.46 -0.73 24.11
N ASP A 171 23.73 -1.16 24.21
CA ASP A 171 24.58 -0.96 25.39
C ASP A 171 24.85 0.53 25.62
N ASP A 172 25.20 1.27 24.55
CA ASP A 172 25.41 2.72 24.59
C ASP A 172 24.14 3.46 25.06
N LEU A 173 22.96 3.03 24.57
CA LEU A 173 21.68 3.62 24.94
C LEU A 173 21.30 3.32 26.41
N ILE A 174 21.62 2.11 26.89
CA ILE A 174 21.41 1.73 28.29
C ILE A 174 22.33 2.55 29.21
N ALA A 175 23.60 2.73 28.82
CA ALA A 175 24.55 3.54 29.57
C ALA A 175 24.10 5.01 29.69
N GLU A 176 23.34 5.51 28.72
CA GLU A 176 22.70 6.83 28.74
C GLU A 176 21.38 6.89 29.53
N GLY A 177 20.94 5.76 30.09
CA GLY A 177 19.73 5.66 30.92
C GLY A 177 18.45 5.40 30.13
N MET A 178 18.53 4.97 28.87
CA MET A 178 17.35 4.65 28.08
C MET A 178 16.75 3.30 28.50
N ASN A 179 15.46 3.28 28.88
CA ASN A 179 14.74 2.05 29.09
C ASN A 179 14.37 1.40 27.73
N LEU A 180 14.94 0.23 27.43
CA LEU A 180 14.70 -0.48 26.17
C LEU A 180 13.50 -1.44 26.20
N THR A 181 12.90 -1.70 27.37
CA THR A 181 11.78 -2.63 27.52
C THR A 181 10.64 -2.30 26.55
N GLY A 182 10.13 -3.35 25.90
CA GLY A 182 9.07 -3.29 24.89
C GLY A 182 9.53 -2.93 23.47
N LEU A 183 10.81 -2.55 23.27
CA LEU A 183 11.37 -2.25 21.95
C LEU A 183 11.87 -3.53 21.26
N TYR A 184 11.75 -3.55 19.93
CA TYR A 184 12.36 -4.58 19.11
C TYR A 184 13.82 -4.27 18.86
N VAL A 185 14.66 -5.29 18.93
CA VAL A 185 16.10 -5.22 18.68
C VAL A 185 16.52 -6.25 17.65
N GLY A 186 17.66 -6.00 17.01
CA GLY A 186 18.20 -6.81 15.94
C GLY A 186 19.71 -6.77 15.87
N LYS A 187 20.31 -7.74 15.16
CA LYS A 187 21.73 -7.78 14.85
C LYS A 187 21.98 -7.28 13.43
N ARG A 188 23.15 -6.68 13.22
CA ARG A 188 23.63 -6.28 11.89
C ARG A 188 24.54 -7.38 11.34
N THR A 189 24.14 -8.01 10.24
CA THR A 189 24.94 -9.05 9.56
C THR A 189 25.59 -8.46 8.32
N ALA A 190 26.89 -8.70 8.14
CA ALA A 190 27.60 -8.28 6.95
C ALA A 190 26.93 -8.81 5.67
N ASP A 191 26.88 -7.98 4.63
CA ASP A 191 26.46 -8.43 3.31
C ASP A 191 27.60 -9.24 2.64
N ARG A 192 27.25 -10.04 1.63
CA ARG A 192 28.24 -10.79 0.85
C ARG A 192 29.09 -9.85 -0.01
N ASP A 193 28.51 -8.76 -0.49
CA ASP A 193 29.24 -7.67 -1.14
C ASP A 193 29.75 -6.69 -0.08
N ARG A 194 31.07 -6.60 0.09
CA ARG A 194 31.72 -5.78 1.12
C ARG A 194 31.44 -4.27 0.97
N ARG A 195 30.99 -3.82 -0.21
CA ARG A 195 30.58 -2.42 -0.45
C ARG A 195 29.21 -2.11 0.14
N VAL A 196 28.42 -3.15 0.44
CA VAL A 196 27.05 -3.01 0.96
C VAL A 196 27.06 -3.00 2.48
N SER A 197 26.32 -2.04 3.04
CA SER A 197 26.15 -1.86 4.46
C SER A 197 25.51 -3.10 5.10
N PRO A 198 25.87 -3.43 6.34
CA PRO A 198 25.29 -4.56 7.06
C PRO A 198 23.75 -4.54 7.07
N ARG A 199 23.14 -5.72 6.92
CA ARG A 199 21.69 -5.88 6.98
C ARG A 199 21.24 -6.04 8.42
N PHE A 200 20.20 -5.31 8.78
CA PHE A 200 19.56 -5.43 10.08
C PHE A 200 18.54 -6.58 10.08
N ASN A 201 18.71 -7.53 10.98
CA ASN A 201 17.79 -8.63 11.21
C ASN A 201 17.24 -8.52 12.63
N ILE A 202 15.92 -8.38 12.77
CA ILE A 202 15.24 -8.35 14.07
C ILE A 202 15.40 -9.74 14.71
N ILE A 203 15.78 -9.78 15.99
CA ILE A 203 15.99 -11.02 16.75
C ILE A 203 14.97 -11.21 17.89
N GLY A 204 14.41 -10.12 18.43
CA GLY A 204 13.45 -10.21 19.51
C GLY A 204 12.95 -8.85 20.00
N ARG A 205 12.09 -8.88 21.01
CA ARG A 205 11.60 -7.72 21.76
C ARG A 205 12.11 -7.78 23.18
N VAL A 206 12.76 -6.72 23.64
CA VAL A 206 13.30 -6.63 25.00
C VAL A 206 12.16 -6.75 26.02
N SER A 207 12.17 -7.80 26.83
CA SER A 207 11.30 -7.94 28.01
C SER A 207 11.94 -7.30 29.23
N GLU A 208 13.26 -7.47 29.38
CA GLU A 208 14.03 -7.00 30.52
C GLU A 208 15.48 -6.72 30.12
N VAL A 209 16.14 -5.84 30.86
CA VAL A 209 17.57 -5.56 30.74
C VAL A 209 18.24 -5.98 32.04
N VAL A 210 19.19 -6.91 31.98
CA VAL A 210 19.89 -7.46 33.15
C VAL A 210 21.39 -7.23 32.94
N GLY A 211 21.96 -6.24 33.64
CA GLY A 211 23.35 -5.84 33.42
C GLY A 211 23.57 -5.37 31.98
N SER A 212 24.52 -6.00 31.27
CA SER A 212 24.83 -5.75 29.85
C SER A 212 24.05 -6.64 28.88
N ASP A 213 23.12 -7.45 29.37
CA ASP A 213 22.37 -8.41 28.56
C ASP A 213 20.90 -8.00 28.42
N LEU A 214 20.35 -8.27 27.24
CA LEU A 214 18.95 -8.09 26.92
C LEU A 214 18.26 -9.45 27.01
N VAL A 215 17.24 -9.53 27.86
CA VAL A 215 16.30 -10.64 27.86
C VAL A 215 15.23 -10.33 26.82
N LEU A 216 15.05 -11.25 25.89
CA LEU A 216 14.15 -11.12 24.75
C LEU A 216 12.91 -11.98 24.93
N SER A 217 11.79 -11.40 24.53
CA SER A 217 10.52 -12.05 24.23
C SER A 217 10.27 -11.99 22.72
N ASP A 218 9.31 -12.75 22.20
CA ASP A 218 9.00 -12.75 20.77
C ASP A 218 10.24 -13.03 19.90
N THR A 219 10.93 -14.15 20.17
CA THR A 219 12.13 -14.59 19.44
C THR A 219 11.78 -15.70 18.43
N ARG A 220 12.63 -15.89 17.41
CA ARG A 220 12.58 -17.05 16.50
C ARG A 220 13.54 -18.16 16.91
N ASP A 221 14.67 -17.75 17.46
CA ASP A 221 15.73 -18.64 17.93
C ASP A 221 15.52 -18.95 19.42
N GLU A 222 16.12 -20.05 19.89
CA GLU A 222 16.09 -20.46 21.31
C GLU A 222 16.86 -19.49 22.23
N ASP A 223 17.76 -18.68 21.65
CA ASP A 223 18.52 -17.67 22.37
C ASP A 223 17.62 -16.51 22.82
N THR A 224 17.18 -16.59 24.07
CA THR A 224 16.35 -15.57 24.73
C THR A 224 17.16 -14.50 25.46
N VAL A 225 18.48 -14.65 25.56
CA VAL A 225 19.37 -13.68 26.20
C VAL A 225 20.50 -13.34 25.25
N VAL A 226 20.72 -12.05 25.00
CA VAL A 226 21.75 -11.57 24.07
C VAL A 226 22.51 -10.36 24.62
N PRO A 227 23.80 -10.22 24.31
CA PRO A 227 24.58 -9.04 24.72
C PRO A 227 24.03 -7.76 24.07
N ALA A 228 23.79 -6.72 24.87
CA ALA A 228 23.26 -5.44 24.39
C ALA A 228 24.19 -4.77 23.36
N ARG A 229 25.51 -4.94 23.52
CA ARG A 229 26.54 -4.39 22.61
C ARG A 229 26.46 -4.90 21.17
N GLU A 230 25.86 -6.08 20.96
CA GLU A 230 25.68 -6.68 19.63
C GLU A 230 24.33 -6.29 18.99
N CYS A 231 23.47 -5.60 19.74
CA CYS A 231 22.09 -5.34 19.38
C CYS A 231 21.87 -3.88 19.01
N HIS A 232 20.98 -3.64 18.06
CA HIS A 232 20.51 -2.31 17.69
C HIS A 232 18.99 -2.24 17.71
N ILE A 233 18.44 -1.06 17.97
CA ILE A 233 17.00 -0.81 17.98
C ILE A 233 16.44 -0.89 16.56
N ASP A 234 15.29 -1.55 16.40
CA ASP A 234 14.54 -1.56 15.14
C ASP A 234 14.06 -0.15 14.78
N LEU A 235 14.19 0.22 13.51
CA LEU A 235 13.88 1.57 12.99
C LEU A 235 12.39 1.79 12.74
N ASP A 236 11.54 1.03 13.44
CA ASP A 236 10.11 1.25 13.40
C ASP A 236 9.76 2.62 14.00
N PRO A 237 8.56 3.15 13.73
CA PRO A 237 8.19 4.47 14.24
C PRO A 237 8.27 4.60 15.77
N ILE A 238 8.09 3.52 16.53
CA ILE A 238 8.07 3.55 18.00
C ILE A 238 9.50 3.59 18.55
N GLY A 239 10.37 2.69 18.08
CA GLY A 239 11.77 2.64 18.45
C GLY A 239 12.46 3.96 18.12
N PHE A 240 12.24 4.47 16.91
CA PHE A 240 12.82 5.75 16.52
C PHE A 240 12.31 6.93 17.35
N GLU A 241 11.00 7.02 17.60
CA GLU A 241 10.43 8.09 18.44
C GLU A 241 11.00 8.04 19.86
N ARG A 242 11.06 6.85 20.49
CA ARG A 242 11.60 6.70 21.86
C ARG A 242 13.08 7.06 21.94
N VAL A 243 13.89 6.68 20.95
CA VAL A 243 15.30 7.07 20.88
C VAL A 243 15.44 8.58 20.68
N ALA A 244 14.60 9.19 19.84
CA ALA A 244 14.64 10.63 19.61
C ALA A 244 14.17 11.46 20.82
N GLU A 245 13.12 11.01 21.52
CA GLU A 245 12.68 11.60 22.80
C GLU A 245 13.78 11.53 23.85
N HIS A 246 14.48 10.39 23.93
CA HIS A 246 15.61 10.24 24.83
C HIS A 246 16.78 11.17 24.46
N ALA A 247 17.17 11.21 23.18
CA ALA A 247 18.32 11.97 22.70
C ALA A 247 18.13 13.50 22.78
N PHE A 248 16.93 14.01 22.51
CA PHE A 248 16.66 15.46 22.47
C PHE A 248 15.89 15.97 23.70
N GLY A 249 15.36 15.08 24.54
CA GLY A 249 14.59 15.44 25.74
C GLY A 249 13.50 16.47 25.45
N ARG A 250 13.54 17.60 26.16
CA ARG A 250 12.56 18.69 26.00
C ARG A 250 12.60 19.36 24.62
N GLU A 251 13.72 19.30 23.91
CA GLU A 251 13.86 19.90 22.57
C GLU A 251 13.22 19.05 21.47
N TRP A 252 12.87 17.80 21.75
CA TRP A 252 12.35 16.87 20.74
C TRP A 252 11.15 17.45 19.99
N ARG A 253 10.22 18.13 20.67
CA ARG A 253 9.06 18.76 20.01
C ARG A 253 9.48 19.75 18.92
N ARG A 254 10.48 20.60 19.20
CA ARG A 254 11.01 21.58 18.24
C ARG A 254 11.70 20.87 17.08
N VAL A 255 12.56 19.90 17.39
CA VAL A 255 13.29 19.10 16.38
C VAL A 255 12.33 18.36 15.47
N ARG A 256 11.29 17.74 16.03
CA ARG A 256 10.25 17.02 15.30
C ARG A 256 9.49 17.94 14.34
N THR A 257 9.12 19.15 14.78
CA THR A 257 8.49 20.14 13.88
C THR A 257 9.39 20.51 12.71
N THR A 258 10.68 20.78 12.95
CA THR A 258 11.65 21.05 11.88
C THR A 258 11.85 19.86 10.95
N LEU A 259 11.94 18.65 11.51
CA LEU A 259 12.07 17.41 10.77
C LEU A 259 10.87 17.21 9.84
N ASP A 260 9.65 17.36 10.35
CA ASP A 260 8.42 17.25 9.59
C ASP A 260 8.37 18.26 8.44
N GLN A 261 8.81 19.50 8.67
CA GLN A 261 8.91 20.52 7.63
C GLN A 261 9.91 20.15 6.53
N ARG A 262 11.12 19.69 6.89
CA ARG A 262 12.13 19.26 5.92
C ARG A 262 11.71 18.03 5.13
N ILE A 263 11.04 17.08 5.78
CA ILE A 263 10.44 15.91 5.11
C ILE A 263 9.35 16.37 4.14
N ALA A 264 8.50 17.33 4.52
CA ALA A 264 7.47 17.88 3.65
C ALA A 264 8.07 18.56 2.42
N GLU A 265 9.09 19.41 2.59
CA GLU A 265 9.83 20.06 1.50
C GLU A 265 10.49 19.02 0.58
N PHE A 266 11.14 18.00 1.14
CA PHE A 266 11.72 16.89 0.40
C PHE A 266 10.68 16.10 -0.40
N SER A 267 9.51 15.88 0.20
CA SER A 267 8.46 15.03 -0.36
C SER A 267 7.55 15.78 -1.34
N SER A 268 7.58 17.12 -1.35
CA SER A 268 6.89 17.96 -2.32
C SER A 268 7.32 17.63 -3.76
N GLY A 269 6.45 17.86 -4.74
CA GLY A 269 6.77 17.60 -6.14
C GLY A 269 7.99 18.39 -6.63
N PRO A 270 8.05 19.72 -6.42
CA PRO A 270 9.22 20.51 -6.76
C PRO A 270 10.49 20.07 -6.03
N GLY A 271 10.40 19.81 -4.72
CA GLY A 271 11.53 19.38 -3.91
C GLY A 271 12.07 18.01 -4.31
N ARG A 272 11.18 17.07 -4.68
CA ARG A 272 11.54 15.76 -5.20
C ARG A 272 12.19 15.88 -6.58
N PHE A 273 11.55 16.58 -7.50
CA PHE A 273 12.04 16.77 -8.87
C PHE A 273 13.44 17.41 -8.89
N ALA A 274 13.65 18.49 -8.14
CA ALA A 274 14.95 19.17 -8.06
C ALA A 274 16.08 18.27 -7.52
N ARG A 275 15.78 17.30 -6.64
CA ARG A 275 16.75 16.33 -6.13
C ARG A 275 17.04 15.23 -7.15
N LEU A 276 15.99 14.70 -7.79
CA LEU A 276 16.12 13.71 -8.85
C LEU A 276 16.89 14.25 -10.06
N ASN A 277 16.65 15.50 -10.43
CA ASN A 277 17.37 16.15 -11.52
C ASN A 277 18.85 16.35 -11.18
N ARG A 278 19.17 16.75 -9.94
CA ARG A 278 20.57 16.89 -9.48
C ARG A 278 21.32 15.56 -9.52
N ILE A 279 20.73 14.49 -9.00
CA ILE A 279 21.38 13.17 -9.01
C ILE A 279 21.49 12.60 -10.43
N GLN A 280 20.48 12.79 -11.30
CA GLN A 280 20.57 12.33 -12.68
C GLN A 280 21.70 13.06 -13.42
N ASN A 281 21.82 14.38 -13.30
CA ASN A 281 22.91 15.14 -13.92
C ASN A 281 24.29 14.68 -13.44
N TYR A 282 24.44 14.39 -12.13
CA TYR A 282 25.69 13.86 -11.61
C TYR A 282 26.02 12.49 -12.20
N PHE A 283 25.05 11.57 -12.24
CA PHE A 283 25.26 10.24 -12.82
C PHE A 283 25.51 10.29 -14.33
N ALA A 284 24.92 11.25 -15.04
CA ALA A 284 25.17 11.44 -16.46
C ALA A 284 26.61 11.84 -16.78
N LEU A 285 27.29 12.50 -15.84
CA LEU A 285 28.70 12.86 -15.95
C LEU A 285 29.62 11.70 -15.53
N GLU A 286 29.32 11.02 -14.42
CA GLU A 286 30.26 10.09 -13.79
C GLU A 286 30.14 8.64 -14.28
N VAL A 287 28.93 8.17 -14.61
CA VAL A 287 28.73 6.76 -15.00
C VAL A 287 29.44 6.41 -16.30
N PRO A 288 29.47 7.24 -17.35
CA PRO A 288 30.24 6.95 -18.56
C PRO A 288 31.71 6.65 -18.28
N SER A 289 32.35 7.41 -17.38
CA SER A 289 33.76 7.18 -16.99
C SER A 289 33.96 5.93 -16.13
N ALA A 290 32.89 5.36 -15.57
CA ALA A 290 32.91 4.11 -14.82
C ALA A 290 32.56 2.87 -15.67
N MET A 291 32.32 3.05 -16.99
CA MET A 291 32.11 1.93 -17.91
C MET A 291 33.42 1.27 -18.33
N PRO A 292 33.38 0.00 -18.78
CA PRO A 292 34.51 -0.62 -19.46
C PRO A 292 34.92 0.21 -20.69
N PRO A 293 36.23 0.29 -21.04
CA PRO A 293 36.69 1.04 -22.21
C PRO A 293 36.04 0.64 -23.54
N GLU A 294 35.56 -0.61 -23.63
CA GLU A 294 34.89 -1.16 -24.81
C GLU A 294 33.42 -0.71 -24.94
N ILE A 295 32.88 0.01 -23.95
CA ILE A 295 31.47 0.42 -23.89
C ILE A 295 31.38 1.93 -23.66
N GLU A 296 31.10 2.66 -24.73
CA GLU A 296 30.78 4.08 -24.64
C GLU A 296 29.27 4.26 -24.44
N ILE A 297 28.90 5.00 -23.39
CA ILE A 297 27.49 5.33 -23.11
C ILE A 297 27.33 6.82 -22.82
N SER A 298 26.12 7.32 -23.03
CA SER A 298 25.68 8.60 -22.49
C SER A 298 24.29 8.47 -21.88
N LEU A 299 24.05 9.18 -20.78
CA LEU A 299 22.76 9.24 -20.11
C LEU A 299 22.09 10.55 -20.50
N GLU A 300 20.90 10.45 -21.09
CA GLU A 300 20.11 11.62 -21.47
C GLU A 300 19.38 12.22 -20.27
N ALA A 301 18.88 13.45 -20.42
CA ALA A 301 17.94 14.03 -19.46
C ALA A 301 16.67 13.17 -19.32
N PHE A 302 15.87 13.46 -18.29
CA PHE A 302 14.59 12.76 -18.10
C PHE A 302 13.66 12.89 -19.31
N VAL A 303 13.03 11.78 -19.71
CA VAL A 303 12.05 11.78 -20.81
C VAL A 303 10.89 12.70 -20.46
N ASN A 304 10.58 13.64 -21.36
CA ASN A 304 9.56 14.65 -21.18
C ASN A 304 8.58 14.71 -22.36
N SER A 305 7.44 15.38 -22.20
CA SER A 305 6.39 15.49 -23.21
C SER A 305 6.78 16.23 -24.50
N GLU A 306 7.91 16.92 -24.54
CA GLU A 306 8.44 17.54 -25.77
C GLU A 306 9.23 16.54 -26.61
N SER A 307 9.62 15.40 -26.03
CA SER A 307 10.29 14.32 -26.76
C SER A 307 9.30 13.66 -27.71
N ALA A 308 9.68 13.47 -28.99
CA ALA A 308 8.85 12.78 -29.99
C ALA A 308 8.42 11.37 -29.56
N ASN A 309 9.20 10.79 -28.64
CA ASN A 309 9.04 9.45 -28.10
C ASN A 309 8.35 9.44 -26.72
N PHE A 310 7.72 10.53 -26.27
CA PHE A 310 6.98 10.50 -25.01
C PHE A 310 5.65 9.76 -25.18
N PRO A 311 5.31 8.81 -24.30
CA PRO A 311 4.02 8.12 -24.39
C PRO A 311 2.85 9.05 -24.05
N ASP A 312 1.71 8.86 -24.72
CA ASP A 312 0.52 9.67 -24.43
C ASP A 312 0.08 9.51 -22.97
N ILE A 313 -0.20 10.64 -22.32
CA ILE A 313 -0.95 10.63 -21.07
C ILE A 313 -2.43 10.59 -21.38
N ARG A 314 -3.05 9.52 -20.90
CA ARG A 314 -4.48 9.29 -21.03
C ARG A 314 -5.16 9.52 -19.69
N ARG A 315 -6.47 9.71 -19.73
CA ARG A 315 -7.29 9.87 -18.52
C ARG A 315 -8.35 8.79 -18.50
N CYS A 316 -8.47 8.08 -17.39
CA CYS A 316 -9.58 7.16 -17.19
C CYS A 316 -10.90 7.96 -17.15
N PRO A 317 -11.96 7.44 -17.79
CA PRO A 317 -13.26 8.09 -17.78
C PRO A 317 -13.83 8.09 -16.37
N ARG A 318 -14.59 9.14 -16.03
CA ARG A 318 -15.29 9.23 -14.75
C ARG A 318 -16.41 8.19 -14.71
N PRO A 319 -16.47 7.31 -13.69
CA PRO A 319 -17.51 6.29 -13.61
C PRO A 319 -18.90 6.91 -13.47
N THR A 320 -19.92 6.18 -13.92
CA THR A 320 -21.32 6.46 -13.63
C THR A 320 -21.74 5.59 -12.46
N TYR A 321 -22.33 6.20 -11.43
CA TYR A 321 -22.93 5.53 -10.29
C TYR A 321 -24.41 5.26 -10.59
N VAL A 322 -24.88 4.08 -10.20
CA VAL A 322 -26.24 3.60 -10.38
C VAL A 322 -26.92 3.45 -9.02
N PHE A 323 -28.18 3.87 -8.92
CA PHE A 323 -28.97 3.96 -7.67
C PHE A 323 -30.29 3.16 -7.70
N ASP A 324 -30.49 2.35 -8.73
CA ASP A 324 -31.61 1.44 -8.91
C ASP A 324 -31.17 0.15 -9.63
N GLU A 325 -32.08 -0.81 -9.76
CA GLU A 325 -31.78 -2.11 -10.40
C GLU A 325 -31.86 -2.05 -11.94
N PHE A 326 -32.47 -0.99 -12.49
CA PHE A 326 -32.76 -0.84 -13.93
C PHE A 326 -31.85 0.19 -14.63
N GLU A 327 -30.82 0.70 -13.94
CA GLU A 327 -29.91 1.75 -14.41
C GLU A 327 -30.58 3.07 -14.86
N GLN A 328 -31.80 3.38 -14.40
CA GLN A 328 -32.49 4.62 -14.74
C GLN A 328 -32.07 5.77 -13.82
N ALA A 329 -31.73 5.46 -12.57
CA ALA A 329 -31.26 6.42 -11.58
C ALA A 329 -29.72 6.47 -11.56
N CYS A 330 -29.13 7.43 -12.29
CA CYS A 330 -27.68 7.51 -12.48
C CYS A 330 -27.11 8.90 -12.18
N ASP A 331 -25.88 8.93 -11.64
CA ASP A 331 -25.13 10.17 -11.43
C ASP A 331 -23.62 9.96 -11.63
N LYS A 332 -22.87 11.02 -11.99
CA LYS A 332 -21.39 11.05 -11.98
C LYS A 332 -20.82 11.37 -10.58
N TRP A 333 -21.64 11.69 -9.60
CA TRP A 333 -21.28 12.01 -8.23
C TRP A 333 -22.10 11.21 -7.23
N HIS A 334 -21.44 10.26 -6.56
CA HIS A 334 -22.08 9.32 -5.64
C HIS A 334 -22.88 10.00 -4.51
N ASP A 335 -22.38 11.09 -3.91
CA ASP A 335 -23.04 11.73 -2.75
C ASP A 335 -24.31 12.49 -3.17
N ARG A 336 -24.26 13.16 -4.32
CA ARG A 336 -25.42 13.84 -4.90
C ARG A 336 -26.48 12.83 -5.31
N GLY A 337 -26.09 11.81 -6.09
CA GLY A 337 -27.03 10.77 -6.53
C GLY A 337 -27.66 10.01 -5.36
N LEU A 338 -26.90 9.75 -4.29
CA LEU A 338 -27.44 9.10 -3.10
C LEU A 338 -28.48 9.97 -2.38
N LYS A 339 -28.28 11.29 -2.30
CA LYS A 339 -29.26 12.23 -1.72
C LYS A 339 -30.55 12.30 -2.55
N GLU A 340 -30.40 12.30 -3.87
CA GLU A 340 -31.50 12.43 -4.81
C GLU A 340 -32.33 11.13 -4.89
N PHE A 341 -31.68 10.01 -5.23
CA PHE A 341 -32.36 8.76 -5.56
C PHE A 341 -32.49 7.80 -4.36
N GLY A 342 -31.71 8.00 -3.30
CA GLY A 342 -31.52 7.01 -2.25
C GLY A 342 -30.64 5.83 -2.72
N PRO A 343 -30.40 4.83 -1.84
CA PRO A 343 -29.54 3.71 -2.18
C PRO A 343 -30.24 2.70 -3.10
N VAL A 344 -29.45 1.94 -3.88
CA VAL A 344 -29.95 0.83 -4.75
C VAL A 344 -30.86 -0.12 -3.98
N SER A 345 -30.41 -0.48 -2.78
CA SER A 345 -31.06 -1.47 -1.92
C SER A 345 -32.10 -0.89 -0.93
N LYS A 346 -32.59 0.34 -1.14
CA LYS A 346 -33.55 1.01 -0.24
C LYS A 346 -34.78 0.14 0.09
N ASN A 347 -35.27 -0.62 -0.88
CA ASN A 347 -36.43 -1.49 -0.71
C ASN A 347 -36.22 -2.61 0.32
N LYS A 348 -34.97 -3.02 0.57
CA LYS A 348 -34.62 -4.04 1.57
C LYS A 348 -34.94 -3.60 3.01
N PHE A 349 -34.94 -2.30 3.27
CA PHE A 349 -35.10 -1.74 4.61
C PHE A 349 -36.38 -0.92 4.79
N ARG A 350 -37.16 -0.72 3.71
CA ARG A 350 -38.34 0.14 3.70
C ARG A 350 -39.39 -0.28 4.73
N ASP A 351 -39.60 -1.59 4.88
CA ASP A 351 -40.67 -2.16 5.71
C ASP A 351 -40.13 -2.84 6.98
N ARG A 352 -38.88 -2.54 7.38
CA ARG A 352 -38.19 -3.16 8.52
C ARG A 352 -37.79 -2.13 9.57
N ASN A 353 -38.26 -2.31 10.80
CA ASN A 353 -37.79 -1.52 11.95
C ASN A 353 -36.45 -2.08 12.43
N LEU A 354 -35.46 -1.21 12.56
CA LEU A 354 -34.11 -1.61 12.98
C LEU A 354 -33.90 -1.35 14.47
N LYS A 355 -33.16 -2.23 15.14
CA LYS A 355 -32.80 -2.12 16.56
C LYS A 355 -31.30 -1.93 16.73
N PHE A 356 -30.92 -0.79 17.31
CA PHE A 356 -29.53 -0.40 17.53
C PHE A 356 -29.22 -0.42 19.03
N MET A 357 -28.17 -1.14 19.41
CA MET A 357 -27.57 -1.00 20.74
C MET A 357 -26.47 0.06 20.70
N VAL A 358 -26.34 0.84 21.78
CA VAL A 358 -25.28 1.83 21.95
C VAL A 358 -24.50 1.49 23.21
N ILE A 359 -23.20 1.23 23.07
CA ILE A 359 -22.28 0.98 24.19
C ILE A 359 -21.42 2.22 24.42
N CYS A 360 -21.44 2.79 25.62
CA CYS A 360 -20.67 4.00 25.95
C CYS A 360 -20.34 4.11 27.45
N GLN A 361 -19.39 4.96 27.83
CA GLN A 361 -19.13 5.23 29.24
C GLN A 361 -20.25 6.07 29.87
N GLU A 362 -20.64 5.76 31.10
CA GLU A 362 -21.70 6.46 31.84
C GLU A 362 -21.44 7.98 31.89
N SER A 363 -20.18 8.37 32.12
CA SER A 363 -19.76 9.78 32.17
C SER A 363 -20.00 10.56 30.87
N TYR A 364 -20.16 9.87 29.73
CA TYR A 364 -20.36 10.49 28.42
C TYR A 364 -21.75 10.22 27.83
N ARG A 365 -22.65 9.55 28.56
CA ARG A 365 -23.97 9.14 28.08
C ARG A 365 -24.73 10.27 27.36
N SER A 366 -24.85 11.44 27.99
CA SER A 366 -25.57 12.57 27.39
C SER A 366 -24.96 13.07 26.07
N LYS A 367 -23.62 13.14 25.99
CA LYS A 367 -22.91 13.53 24.76
C LYS A 367 -23.09 12.50 23.65
N VAL A 368 -23.05 11.21 24.02
CA VAL A 368 -23.27 10.11 23.08
C VAL A 368 -24.71 10.10 22.57
N THR A 369 -25.69 10.39 23.42
CA THR A 369 -27.10 10.53 23.00
C THR A 369 -27.27 11.63 21.96
N ASP A 370 -26.76 12.84 22.22
CA ASP A 370 -26.80 13.96 21.25
C ASP A 370 -26.06 13.60 19.95
N PHE A 371 -24.93 12.90 20.02
CA PHE A 371 -24.22 12.43 18.84
C PHE A 371 -25.05 11.43 18.00
N VAL A 372 -25.68 10.45 18.66
CA VAL A 372 -26.51 9.44 17.98
C VAL A 372 -27.77 10.08 17.39
N GLU A 373 -28.41 11.02 18.07
CA GLU A 373 -29.54 11.78 17.52
C GLU A 373 -29.15 12.55 16.26
N ARG A 374 -28.00 13.25 16.28
CA ARG A 374 -27.45 13.94 15.10
C ARG A 374 -27.09 12.98 13.97
N PHE A 375 -26.60 11.78 14.30
CA PHE A 375 -26.33 10.75 13.31
C PHE A 375 -27.64 10.28 12.63
N LEU A 376 -28.68 9.99 13.40
CA LEU A 376 -29.95 9.48 12.87
C LEU A 376 -30.73 10.54 12.10
N ASN A 377 -30.81 11.76 12.64
CA ASN A 377 -31.72 12.81 12.17
C ASN A 377 -31.02 13.91 11.36
N GLY A 378 -29.69 13.94 11.36
CA GLY A 378 -28.88 14.89 10.59
C GLY A 378 -28.51 16.13 11.38
N VAL A 379 -27.73 17.00 10.74
CA VAL A 379 -27.25 18.25 11.32
C VAL A 379 -27.45 19.41 10.35
N GLN A 380 -27.92 20.54 10.88
CA GLN A 380 -28.05 21.78 10.13
C GLN A 380 -26.69 22.49 10.10
N THR A 381 -26.14 22.68 8.91
CA THR A 381 -24.94 23.50 8.69
C THR A 381 -25.35 24.87 8.16
N GLN A 382 -24.81 25.95 8.70
CA GLN A 382 -24.99 27.29 8.12
C GLN A 382 -24.25 27.37 6.78
N VAL A 383 -24.93 27.01 5.68
CA VAL A 383 -24.40 27.22 4.34
C VAL A 383 -24.91 28.58 3.87
N GLN A 384 -24.00 29.52 3.58
CA GLN A 384 -24.30 30.90 3.13
C GLN A 384 -25.06 31.01 1.79
N SER A 385 -25.59 29.92 1.23
CA SER A 385 -26.15 29.88 -0.14
C SER A 385 -27.43 29.06 -0.33
N GLY A 386 -28.22 28.80 0.72
CA GLY A 386 -29.49 28.07 0.59
C GLY A 386 -29.35 26.61 0.12
N LYS A 387 -28.12 26.07 0.09
CA LYS A 387 -27.83 24.68 -0.28
C LYS A 387 -27.91 23.76 0.95
N ALA A 388 -28.55 22.62 0.77
CA ALA A 388 -28.56 21.50 1.70
C ALA A 388 -27.14 21.14 2.19
N GLY A 389 -26.99 20.98 3.51
CA GLY A 389 -25.74 20.56 4.13
C GLY A 389 -25.29 19.16 3.70
N PRO A 390 -24.04 18.74 3.97
CA PRO A 390 -23.57 17.41 3.57
C PRO A 390 -24.36 16.26 4.22
N PHE A 391 -24.99 16.49 5.39
CA PHE A 391 -25.70 15.47 6.17
C PHE A 391 -26.93 16.04 6.91
N ASP A 392 -27.77 16.76 6.18
CA ASP A 392 -28.96 17.46 6.68
C ASP A 392 -30.16 16.53 6.97
N SER A 393 -30.32 15.46 6.20
CA SER A 393 -31.41 14.49 6.30
C SER A 393 -31.11 13.28 7.21
N GLY A 394 -29.93 13.26 7.82
CA GLY A 394 -29.51 12.18 8.71
C GLY A 394 -29.36 10.82 8.04
N PHE A 395 -29.05 9.82 8.85
CA PHE A 395 -28.95 8.44 8.39
C PHE A 395 -30.30 7.92 7.89
N SER A 396 -31.38 8.17 8.64
CA SER A 396 -32.70 7.65 8.31
C SER A 396 -33.24 8.23 7.00
N GLY A 397 -33.18 9.57 6.86
CA GLY A 397 -33.70 10.25 5.67
C GLY A 397 -32.89 9.98 4.42
N LYS A 398 -31.56 10.03 4.51
CA LYS A 398 -30.67 9.84 3.35
C LYS A 398 -30.72 8.41 2.79
N TYR A 399 -30.86 7.41 3.66
CA TYR A 399 -30.88 6.00 3.26
C TYR A 399 -32.28 5.40 3.15
N ARG A 400 -33.33 6.21 3.29
CA ARG A 400 -34.74 5.79 3.19
C ARG A 400 -35.08 4.65 4.15
N LEU A 401 -34.55 4.72 5.37
CA LEU A 401 -34.78 3.73 6.41
C LEU A 401 -36.09 4.03 7.13
N ASN A 402 -36.76 2.98 7.58
CA ASN A 402 -37.89 3.10 8.49
C ASN A 402 -37.42 3.44 9.93
N GLU A 403 -38.28 3.23 10.91
CA GLU A 403 -37.98 3.45 12.31
C GLU A 403 -36.71 2.71 12.80
N ILE A 404 -35.86 3.43 13.54
CA ILE A 404 -34.67 2.89 14.21
C ILE A 404 -34.84 3.08 15.71
N THR A 405 -35.04 1.98 16.44
CA THR A 405 -35.10 1.99 17.90
C THR A 405 -33.69 1.89 18.48
N VAL A 406 -33.36 2.77 19.43
CA VAL A 406 -32.03 2.82 20.06
C VAL A 406 -32.13 2.51 21.55
N GLN A 407 -31.26 1.63 22.07
CA GLN A 407 -31.10 1.40 23.50
C GLN A 407 -29.64 1.59 23.92
N TYR A 408 -29.43 2.22 25.08
CA TYR A 408 -28.11 2.53 25.61
C TYR A 408 -27.74 1.57 26.73
N PHE A 409 -26.50 1.10 26.71
CA PHE A 409 -25.88 0.28 27.74
C PHE A 409 -24.56 0.94 28.13
N THR A 410 -24.42 1.25 29.41
CA THR A 410 -23.32 2.08 29.90
C THR A 410 -22.24 1.26 30.57
N THR A 411 -21.00 1.74 30.47
CA THR A 411 -19.85 1.19 31.19
C THR A 411 -19.44 2.15 32.31
N PRO A 412 -19.02 1.65 33.49
CA PRO A 412 -18.55 2.52 34.57
C PRO A 412 -17.21 3.20 34.24
N ASP A 413 -16.39 2.56 33.40
CA ASP A 413 -15.06 3.06 33.02
C ASP A 413 -14.68 2.70 31.56
N GLY A 414 -13.47 3.12 31.16
CA GLY A 414 -12.88 2.90 29.84
C GLY A 414 -12.20 1.54 29.65
N THR A 415 -12.33 0.58 30.57
CA THR A 415 -11.59 -0.69 30.48
C THR A 415 -12.24 -1.67 29.52
N ALA A 416 -11.43 -2.49 28.86
CA ALA A 416 -11.94 -3.49 27.91
C ALA A 416 -12.90 -4.51 28.56
N SER A 417 -12.69 -4.84 29.85
CA SER A 417 -13.57 -5.73 30.60
C SER A 417 -14.97 -5.12 30.80
N SER A 418 -15.05 -3.86 31.24
CA SER A 418 -16.32 -3.14 31.41
C SER A 418 -17.12 -3.08 30.11
N TYR A 419 -16.45 -2.83 28.99
CA TYR A 419 -17.07 -2.84 27.66
C TYR A 419 -17.58 -4.23 27.25
N SER A 420 -16.84 -5.31 27.53
CA SER A 420 -17.32 -6.67 27.27
C SER A 420 -18.58 -7.00 28.06
N LEU A 421 -18.63 -6.60 29.34
CA LEU A 421 -19.79 -6.83 30.21
C LEU A 421 -21.03 -6.07 29.72
N ALA A 422 -20.87 -4.85 29.22
CA ALA A 422 -21.97 -4.08 28.65
C ALA A 422 -22.54 -4.73 27.37
N VAL A 423 -21.71 -5.35 26.54
CA VAL A 423 -22.18 -6.13 25.37
C VAL A 423 -22.97 -7.36 25.82
N ASP A 424 -22.50 -8.05 26.86
CA ASP A 424 -23.20 -9.22 27.42
C ASP A 424 -24.54 -8.82 28.04
N GLU A 425 -24.59 -7.70 28.74
CA GLU A 425 -25.82 -7.12 29.26
C GLU A 425 -26.81 -6.76 28.14
N ALA A 426 -26.33 -6.08 27.09
CA ALA A 426 -27.16 -5.73 25.93
C ALA A 426 -27.80 -6.95 25.27
N THR A 427 -27.06 -8.05 25.23
CA THR A 427 -27.52 -9.32 24.64
C THR A 427 -28.49 -10.08 25.56
N ARG A 428 -28.34 -9.96 26.89
CA ARG A 428 -29.30 -10.53 27.86
C ARG A 428 -30.62 -9.75 27.90
N ASN A 429 -30.55 -8.43 27.79
CA ASN A 429 -31.70 -7.53 27.92
C ASN A 429 -32.53 -7.36 26.63
N GLY A 430 -32.08 -7.93 25.51
CA GLY A 430 -32.80 -7.83 24.25
C GLY A 430 -32.35 -8.85 23.21
N ASN A 431 -33.28 -9.28 22.36
CA ASN A 431 -33.03 -10.14 21.21
C ASN A 431 -33.24 -9.38 19.89
N GLY A 432 -32.52 -9.81 18.85
CA GLY A 432 -32.71 -9.30 17.49
C GLY A 432 -32.08 -7.93 17.22
N TRP A 433 -30.92 -7.65 17.82
CA TRP A 433 -30.13 -6.46 17.50
C TRP A 433 -29.63 -6.49 16.06
N ASP A 434 -29.89 -5.43 15.30
CA ASP A 434 -29.43 -5.30 13.91
C ASP A 434 -28.04 -4.67 13.82
N PHE A 435 -27.69 -3.84 14.79
CA PHE A 435 -26.46 -3.06 14.76
C PHE A 435 -26.01 -2.61 16.15
N ALA A 436 -24.71 -2.35 16.29
CA ALA A 436 -24.12 -1.75 17.47
C ALA A 436 -23.36 -0.46 17.13
N ILE A 437 -23.55 0.57 17.95
CA ILE A 437 -22.71 1.78 17.97
C ILE A 437 -21.88 1.74 19.24
N VAL A 438 -20.56 1.90 19.12
CA VAL A 438 -19.65 1.83 20.28
C VAL A 438 -18.82 3.10 20.38
N GLN A 439 -18.91 3.78 21.52
CA GLN A 439 -18.07 4.93 21.83
C GLN A 439 -16.74 4.47 22.44
N VAL A 440 -15.61 5.00 21.94
CA VAL A 440 -14.26 4.82 22.51
C VAL A 440 -13.56 6.18 22.62
N LEU A 441 -12.32 6.22 23.15
CA LEU A 441 -11.48 7.42 23.19
C LEU A 441 -10.34 7.33 22.15
N ASP A 442 -9.79 8.47 21.73
CA ASP A 442 -8.64 8.47 20.81
C ASP A 442 -7.40 7.85 21.46
N ALA A 443 -7.23 8.04 22.77
CA ALA A 443 -6.17 7.42 23.57
C ALA A 443 -6.19 5.89 23.51
N ASP A 444 -7.38 5.28 23.39
CA ASP A 444 -7.56 3.82 23.37
C ASP A 444 -6.97 3.17 22.12
N LYS A 445 -6.75 3.94 21.04
CA LYS A 445 -6.13 3.43 19.80
C LYS A 445 -4.69 2.95 20.01
N SER A 446 -4.04 3.40 21.08
CA SER A 446 -2.70 2.96 21.47
C SER A 446 -2.70 1.62 22.22
N LEU A 447 -3.84 1.24 22.81
CA LEU A 447 -4.02 0.00 23.56
C LEU A 447 -4.02 -1.21 22.61
N ARG A 448 -3.49 -2.33 23.09
CA ARG A 448 -3.27 -3.54 22.28
C ARG A 448 -3.99 -4.74 22.86
N SER A 449 -4.35 -5.69 22.00
CA SER A 449 -4.91 -6.99 22.39
C SER A 449 -6.08 -6.81 23.37
N ASP A 450 -6.11 -7.60 24.44
CA ASP A 450 -7.21 -7.68 25.41
C ASP A 450 -7.38 -6.40 26.25
N GLN A 451 -6.46 -5.43 26.16
CA GLN A 451 -6.58 -4.13 26.81
C GLN A 451 -7.37 -3.11 25.98
N SER A 452 -7.60 -3.37 24.69
CA SER A 452 -8.28 -2.42 23.81
C SER A 452 -9.81 -2.60 23.88
N PRO A 453 -10.58 -1.59 24.35
CA PRO A 453 -12.04 -1.64 24.36
C PRO A 453 -12.60 -1.84 22.95
N TYR A 454 -11.96 -1.22 21.95
CA TYR A 454 -12.29 -1.39 20.53
C TYR A 454 -12.18 -2.85 20.08
N LEU A 455 -11.04 -3.52 20.33
CA LEU A 455 -10.83 -4.87 19.84
C LEU A 455 -11.73 -5.89 20.55
N VAL A 456 -11.86 -5.77 21.88
CA VAL A 456 -12.67 -6.70 22.69
C VAL A 456 -14.15 -6.62 22.32
N THR A 457 -14.71 -5.39 22.20
CA THR A 457 -16.10 -5.23 21.75
C THR A 457 -16.30 -5.71 20.33
N LYS A 458 -15.39 -5.37 19.41
CA LYS A 458 -15.46 -5.82 18.02
C LYS A 458 -15.51 -7.34 17.93
N ALA A 459 -14.60 -8.02 18.63
CA ALA A 459 -14.56 -9.48 18.67
C ALA A 459 -15.87 -10.06 19.20
N ARG A 460 -16.37 -9.55 20.33
CA ARG A 460 -17.60 -10.04 20.96
C ARG A 460 -18.82 -9.88 20.04
N LEU A 461 -19.00 -8.69 19.46
CA LEU A 461 -20.12 -8.38 18.56
C LEU A 461 -20.07 -9.23 17.28
N LEU A 462 -18.88 -9.43 16.70
CA LEU A 462 -18.72 -10.31 15.55
C LEU A 462 -19.04 -11.78 15.88
N SER A 463 -18.64 -12.29 17.05
CA SER A 463 -19.04 -13.64 17.49
C SER A 463 -20.56 -13.79 17.67
N LEU A 464 -21.25 -12.69 17.98
CA LEU A 464 -22.72 -12.61 18.07
C LEU A 464 -23.41 -12.31 16.72
N LYS A 465 -22.64 -12.21 15.63
CA LYS A 465 -23.14 -11.85 14.29
C LYS A 465 -23.76 -10.46 14.19
N ILE A 466 -23.34 -9.55 15.06
CA ILE A 466 -23.78 -8.15 15.08
C ILE A 466 -22.67 -7.28 14.49
N ALA A 467 -22.98 -6.57 13.42
CA ALA A 467 -22.06 -5.59 12.86
C ALA A 467 -22.04 -4.31 13.73
N SER A 468 -20.89 -3.65 13.77
CA SER A 468 -20.66 -2.50 14.64
C SER A 468 -20.02 -1.31 13.93
N GLN A 469 -20.37 -0.11 14.38
CA GLN A 469 -19.68 1.13 14.02
C GLN A 469 -19.16 1.82 15.28
N GLU A 470 -17.84 1.95 15.35
CA GLU A 470 -17.17 2.61 16.46
C GLU A 470 -16.90 4.08 16.11
N PHE A 471 -16.90 4.96 17.12
CA PHE A 471 -16.49 6.36 17.00
C PHE A 471 -15.73 6.82 18.26
N THR A 472 -14.86 7.81 18.09
CA THR A 472 -14.16 8.42 19.24
C THR A 472 -14.97 9.58 19.82
N LEU A 473 -14.90 9.80 21.13
CA LEU A 473 -15.54 10.95 21.77
C LEU A 473 -15.08 12.28 21.12
N GLU A 474 -13.81 12.38 20.78
CA GLU A 474 -13.20 13.52 20.10
C GLU A 474 -13.81 13.75 18.70
N THR A 475 -14.32 12.70 18.06
CA THR A 475 -15.09 12.84 16.80
C THR A 475 -16.46 13.45 17.07
N ALA A 476 -17.11 13.07 18.17
CA ALA A 476 -18.41 13.62 18.56
C ALA A 476 -18.33 15.11 18.96
N GLU A 477 -17.17 15.56 19.41
CA GLU A 477 -16.90 16.95 19.81
C GLU A 477 -16.42 17.86 18.66
N LEU A 478 -16.38 17.35 17.42
CA LEU A 478 -16.04 18.16 16.27
C LEU A 478 -17.06 19.31 16.07
N PRO A 479 -16.61 20.49 15.59
CA PRO A 479 -17.52 21.54 15.15
C PRO A 479 -18.51 21.01 14.11
N ILE A 480 -19.77 21.47 14.15
CA ILE A 480 -20.89 20.96 13.32
C ILE A 480 -20.51 20.88 11.83
N SER A 481 -19.79 21.87 11.31
CA SER A 481 -19.33 21.91 9.92
C SER A 481 -18.43 20.73 9.52
N ARG A 482 -17.60 20.22 10.44
CA ARG A 482 -16.76 19.04 10.24
C ARG A 482 -17.46 17.74 10.64
N LEU A 483 -18.22 17.79 11.73
CA LEU A 483 -19.01 16.67 12.22
C LEU A 483 -19.96 16.15 11.11
N ALA A 484 -20.59 17.04 10.36
CA ALA A 484 -21.47 16.67 9.27
C ALA A 484 -20.80 15.78 8.20
N TYR A 485 -19.53 16.04 7.86
CA TYR A 485 -18.78 15.16 6.94
C TYR A 485 -18.38 13.83 7.59
N ALA A 486 -18.05 13.83 8.88
CA ALA A 486 -17.74 12.61 9.62
C ALA A 486 -18.97 11.69 9.72
N LEU A 487 -20.12 12.25 10.11
CA LEU A 487 -21.41 11.55 10.15
C LEU A 487 -21.82 11.02 8.77
N ASN A 488 -21.60 11.78 7.70
CA ASN A 488 -21.91 11.35 6.35
C ASN A 488 -21.10 10.10 5.93
N ASN A 489 -19.81 10.04 6.27
CA ASN A 489 -19.00 8.84 6.02
C ASN A 489 -19.40 7.68 6.94
N MET A 490 -19.69 7.96 8.21
CA MET A 490 -20.17 6.96 9.17
C MET A 490 -21.48 6.32 8.71
N ALA A 491 -22.40 7.12 8.18
CA ALA A 491 -23.69 6.67 7.65
C ALA A 491 -23.52 5.74 6.46
N LEU A 492 -22.61 6.07 5.53
CA LEU A 492 -22.28 5.22 4.40
C LEU A 492 -21.74 3.85 4.82
N ALA A 493 -20.77 3.84 5.72
CA ALA A 493 -20.20 2.60 6.25
C ALA A 493 -21.25 1.79 7.01
N THR A 494 -22.08 2.45 7.84
CA THR A 494 -23.15 1.81 8.62
C THR A 494 -24.18 1.14 7.71
N TYR A 495 -24.65 1.81 6.66
CA TYR A 495 -25.58 1.23 5.70
C TYR A 495 -25.00 -0.03 5.01
N ALA A 496 -23.73 0.03 4.62
CA ALA A 496 -23.03 -1.11 4.02
C ALA A 496 -22.85 -2.28 5.01
N LYS A 497 -22.59 -2.00 6.29
CA LYS A 497 -22.48 -3.00 7.36
C LYS A 497 -23.82 -3.66 7.70
N LEU A 498 -24.93 -2.94 7.59
CA LEU A 498 -26.29 -3.52 7.67
C LEU A 498 -26.61 -4.45 6.49
N GLY A 499 -25.70 -4.58 5.53
CA GLY A 499 -25.88 -5.39 4.32
C GLY A 499 -26.63 -4.64 3.23
N GLY A 500 -26.67 -3.31 3.28
CA GLY A 500 -27.15 -2.46 2.20
C GLY A 500 -26.08 -2.23 1.13
N THR A 501 -26.54 -1.99 -0.09
CA THR A 501 -25.77 -1.53 -1.25
C THR A 501 -26.12 -0.06 -1.51
N PRO A 502 -25.21 0.90 -1.21
CA PRO A 502 -25.43 2.32 -1.44
C PRO A 502 -25.59 2.68 -2.92
N TRP A 503 -24.68 2.22 -3.77
CA TRP A 503 -24.68 2.45 -5.21
C TRP A 503 -23.92 1.33 -5.92
N LEU A 504 -24.14 1.20 -7.22
CA LEU A 504 -23.36 0.37 -8.14
C LEU A 504 -22.59 1.24 -9.13
N LEU A 505 -21.74 0.63 -9.95
CA LEU A 505 -21.12 1.24 -11.12
C LEU A 505 -21.87 0.77 -12.36
N ARG A 506 -22.01 1.63 -13.36
CA ARG A 506 -22.46 1.18 -14.68
C ARG A 506 -21.47 0.17 -15.23
N SER A 507 -21.96 -1.01 -15.59
CA SER A 507 -21.15 -2.04 -16.23
C SER A 507 -20.62 -1.52 -17.57
N PRO A 508 -19.34 -1.80 -17.92
CA PRO A 508 -18.92 -1.65 -19.30
C PRO A 508 -19.68 -2.65 -20.17
N ASP A 509 -20.07 -2.25 -21.39
CA ASP A 509 -20.55 -3.19 -22.42
C ASP A 509 -19.39 -4.10 -22.84
N SER A 510 -19.15 -5.17 -22.08
CA SER A 510 -18.04 -6.10 -22.29
C SER A 510 -18.42 -7.30 -23.15
N GLY A 511 -19.70 -7.44 -23.53
CA GLY A 511 -20.20 -8.57 -24.33
C GLY A 511 -20.09 -9.93 -23.62
N GLY A 512 -19.91 -9.92 -22.30
CA GLY A 512 -19.68 -11.12 -21.48
C GLY A 512 -19.83 -10.83 -19.99
N GLN A 513 -19.49 -11.82 -19.16
CA GLN A 513 -19.68 -11.77 -17.71
C GLN A 513 -18.35 -11.42 -17.01
N ASP A 514 -18.39 -10.45 -16.10
CA ASP A 514 -17.19 -9.90 -15.46
C ASP A 514 -17.11 -10.21 -13.97
N LEU A 515 -16.00 -10.82 -13.55
CA LEU A 515 -15.69 -11.07 -12.15
C LEU A 515 -14.31 -10.52 -11.80
N VAL A 516 -14.23 -9.71 -10.75
CA VAL A 516 -12.99 -9.13 -10.23
C VAL A 516 -12.73 -9.65 -8.82
N VAL A 517 -11.59 -10.30 -8.65
CA VAL A 517 -11.16 -10.98 -7.45
C VAL A 517 -10.01 -10.21 -6.81
N GLY A 518 -10.26 -9.57 -5.67
CA GLY A 518 -9.25 -8.92 -4.85
C GLY A 518 -8.62 -9.92 -3.89
N LEU A 519 -7.29 -10.00 -3.91
CA LEU A 519 -6.52 -10.90 -3.06
C LEU A 519 -5.72 -10.08 -2.03
N GLY A 520 -5.93 -10.41 -0.75
CA GLY A 520 -5.16 -9.90 0.38
C GLY A 520 -4.59 -11.02 1.23
N SER A 521 -3.67 -10.66 2.12
CA SER A 521 -3.11 -11.59 3.09
C SER A 521 -2.96 -10.92 4.45
N ALA A 522 -3.30 -11.63 5.52
CA ALA A 522 -2.99 -11.25 6.89
C ALA A 522 -2.05 -12.26 7.52
N ASN A 523 -1.07 -11.77 8.28
CA ASN A 523 -0.32 -12.60 9.21
C ASN A 523 -1.11 -12.67 10.52
N VAL A 524 -1.32 -13.87 11.03
CA VAL A 524 -2.02 -14.18 12.28
C VAL A 524 -0.96 -14.60 13.29
N GLY A 525 -0.83 -13.88 14.42
CA GLY A 525 0.16 -14.20 15.47
C GLY A 525 0.45 -13.05 16.45
N HIS A 526 1.06 -13.38 17.59
CA HIS A 526 1.41 -12.43 18.66
C HIS A 526 2.86 -11.91 18.52
N GLY A 527 3.08 -10.72 17.96
CA GLY A 527 4.41 -10.12 17.88
C GLY A 527 4.92 -9.92 16.44
N LYS A 528 6.12 -9.39 16.26
CA LYS A 528 6.75 -9.26 14.93
C LYS A 528 7.42 -10.56 14.52
N LEU A 529 7.87 -11.39 15.46
CA LEU A 529 8.73 -12.54 15.20
C LEU A 529 8.12 -13.88 15.59
N ALA A 530 7.12 -13.91 16.47
CA ALA A 530 6.35 -15.10 16.79
C ALA A 530 5.92 -15.74 15.50
N ALA A 531 6.13 -17.07 15.44
CA ALA A 531 5.79 -17.97 14.36
C ALA A 531 4.80 -17.32 13.39
N ARG A 532 5.33 -16.65 12.34
CA ARG A 532 4.52 -16.05 11.27
C ARG A 532 3.99 -17.15 10.34
N ASP A 533 3.66 -18.28 10.92
CA ASP A 533 3.46 -19.55 10.24
C ASP A 533 1.98 -19.74 9.93
N ARG A 534 1.23 -18.64 9.88
CA ARG A 534 -0.21 -18.66 9.76
C ARG A 534 -0.65 -17.43 8.97
N LEU A 535 -0.78 -17.64 7.66
CA LEU A 535 -1.32 -16.68 6.71
C LEU A 535 -2.80 -16.98 6.47
N VAL A 536 -3.61 -15.93 6.50
CA VAL A 536 -5.00 -15.99 6.04
C VAL A 536 -5.05 -15.29 4.68
N GLY A 537 -5.37 -16.06 3.65
CA GLY A 537 -5.74 -15.56 2.34
C GLY A 537 -7.14 -14.97 2.40
N ILE A 538 -7.29 -13.76 1.88
CA ILE A 538 -8.56 -13.05 1.82
C ILE A 538 -8.91 -12.84 0.37
N THR A 539 -10.06 -13.35 -0.02
CA THR A 539 -10.58 -13.20 -1.37
C THR A 539 -11.87 -12.40 -1.30
N THR A 540 -11.86 -11.22 -1.92
CA THR A 540 -13.04 -10.38 -2.11
C THR A 540 -13.48 -10.48 -3.57
N VAL A 541 -14.79 -10.64 -3.79
CA VAL A 541 -15.33 -10.84 -5.14
C VAL A 541 -16.34 -9.77 -5.48
N PHE A 542 -16.17 -9.19 -6.66
CA PHE A 542 -17.02 -8.16 -7.21
C PHE A 542 -17.43 -8.54 -8.63
N SER A 543 -18.68 -8.27 -8.99
CA SER A 543 -19.12 -8.29 -10.38
C SER A 543 -18.64 -7.04 -11.14
N GLY A 544 -18.77 -7.01 -12.47
CA GLY A 544 -18.35 -5.88 -13.32
C GLY A 544 -18.99 -4.53 -12.97
N ASP A 545 -20.23 -4.54 -12.49
CA ASP A 545 -20.98 -3.40 -11.93
C ASP A 545 -20.50 -2.94 -10.55
N GLY A 546 -19.47 -3.58 -9.99
CA GLY A 546 -19.00 -3.31 -8.63
C GLY A 546 -19.84 -3.94 -7.53
N SER A 547 -20.86 -4.75 -7.84
CA SER A 547 -21.63 -5.47 -6.82
C SER A 547 -20.71 -6.37 -6.00
N TYR A 548 -20.55 -6.06 -4.70
CA TYR A 548 -19.82 -6.92 -3.77
C TYR A 548 -20.62 -8.19 -3.51
N ARG A 549 -20.08 -9.34 -3.91
CA ARG A 549 -20.78 -10.64 -3.81
C ARG A 549 -20.40 -11.40 -2.54
N LEU A 550 -19.11 -11.55 -2.28
CA LEU A 550 -18.65 -12.30 -1.13
C LEU A 550 -17.26 -11.88 -0.65
N SER A 551 -16.97 -12.17 0.62
CA SER A 551 -15.61 -12.43 1.09
C SER A 551 -15.50 -13.87 1.56
N ASN A 552 -14.47 -14.56 1.07
CA ASN A 552 -14.04 -15.85 1.56
C ASN A 552 -12.73 -15.65 2.33
N LEU A 553 -12.69 -16.25 3.52
CA LEU A 553 -11.50 -16.34 4.34
C LEU A 553 -10.95 -17.75 4.20
N SER A 554 -9.67 -17.85 3.87
CA SER A 554 -9.02 -19.15 3.93
C SER A 554 -8.81 -19.60 5.37
N LYS A 555 -8.58 -20.90 5.57
CA LYS A 555 -8.01 -21.38 6.83
C LYS A 555 -6.66 -20.68 7.06
N SER A 556 -6.32 -20.47 8.32
CA SER A 556 -5.02 -19.97 8.73
C SER A 556 -3.97 -21.08 8.53
N VAL A 557 -3.02 -20.88 7.62
CA VAL A 557 -2.08 -21.93 7.20
C VAL A 557 -0.63 -21.48 7.22
N ALA A 558 0.30 -22.42 7.39
CA ALA A 558 1.72 -22.19 7.17
C ALA A 558 1.98 -21.58 5.80
N PHE A 559 2.99 -20.71 5.72
CA PHE A 559 3.36 -20.04 4.48
C PHE A 559 3.64 -21.05 3.35
N GLU A 560 4.20 -22.20 3.69
CA GLU A 560 4.45 -23.32 2.77
C GLU A 560 3.16 -23.85 2.11
N HIS A 561 2.04 -23.80 2.85
CA HIS A 561 0.71 -24.24 2.41
C HIS A 561 -0.12 -23.10 1.79
N TYR A 562 0.48 -21.93 1.56
CA TYR A 562 -0.20 -20.77 0.98
C TYR A 562 -0.81 -21.07 -0.38
N ARG A 563 -0.06 -21.71 -1.29
CA ARG A 563 -0.52 -21.88 -2.69
C ARG A 563 -1.76 -22.77 -2.79
N PRO A 564 -1.79 -23.99 -2.22
CA PRO A 564 -3.00 -24.80 -2.20
C PRO A 564 -4.19 -24.04 -1.60
N THR A 565 -3.95 -23.36 -0.47
CA THR A 565 -4.98 -22.60 0.24
C THR A 565 -5.55 -21.43 -0.58
N LEU A 566 -4.70 -20.72 -1.32
CA LEU A 566 -5.12 -19.69 -2.26
C LEU A 566 -6.03 -20.28 -3.35
N VAL A 567 -5.60 -21.38 -3.97
CA VAL A 567 -6.34 -22.04 -5.05
C VAL A 567 -7.72 -22.47 -4.56
N ASP A 568 -7.81 -23.15 -3.42
CA ASP A 568 -9.08 -23.59 -2.82
C ASP A 568 -10.01 -22.40 -2.56
N THR A 569 -9.47 -21.30 -2.03
CA THR A 569 -10.25 -20.10 -1.70
C THR A 569 -10.79 -19.42 -2.97
N VAL A 570 -9.97 -19.38 -4.04
CA VAL A 570 -10.38 -18.83 -5.34
C VAL A 570 -11.44 -19.71 -6.00
N VAL A 571 -11.24 -21.03 -6.04
CA VAL A 571 -12.20 -22.00 -6.59
C VAL A 571 -13.55 -21.90 -5.87
N ALA A 572 -13.55 -21.89 -4.54
CA ALA A 572 -14.77 -21.74 -3.75
C ALA A 572 -15.48 -20.41 -4.01
N ALA A 573 -14.71 -19.33 -4.19
CA ALA A 573 -15.25 -18.01 -4.49
C ALA A 573 -15.86 -17.93 -5.89
N VAL A 574 -15.19 -18.49 -6.90
CA VAL A 574 -15.66 -18.55 -8.30
C VAL A 574 -16.89 -19.44 -8.41
N ASN A 575 -16.89 -20.63 -7.80
CA ASN A 575 -18.05 -21.52 -7.77
C ASN A 575 -19.28 -20.85 -7.17
N LYS A 576 -19.11 -20.20 -6.01
CA LYS A 576 -20.21 -19.48 -5.37
C LYS A 576 -20.71 -18.32 -6.24
N ALA A 577 -19.81 -17.55 -6.84
CA ALA A 577 -20.19 -16.47 -7.74
C ALA A 577 -20.93 -16.99 -8.97
N SER A 578 -20.53 -18.14 -9.52
CA SER A 578 -21.20 -18.79 -10.65
C SER A 578 -22.65 -19.16 -10.31
N MET A 579 -22.87 -19.75 -9.13
CA MET A 579 -24.20 -20.11 -8.64
C MET A 579 -25.07 -18.87 -8.38
N ASP A 580 -24.52 -17.85 -7.72
CA ASP A 580 -25.27 -16.64 -7.37
C ASP A 580 -25.64 -15.79 -8.59
N LEU A 581 -24.78 -15.76 -9.62
CA LEU A 581 -24.94 -14.93 -10.82
C LEU A 581 -25.69 -15.63 -11.96
N HIS A 582 -26.05 -16.90 -11.80
CA HIS A 582 -26.74 -17.70 -12.84
C HIS A 582 -26.03 -17.60 -14.19
N TRP A 583 -24.73 -17.91 -14.21
CA TRP A 583 -23.91 -17.65 -15.38
C TRP A 583 -24.46 -18.29 -16.65
N ASP A 584 -24.53 -17.49 -17.71
CA ASP A 584 -24.84 -17.99 -19.03
C ASP A 584 -23.62 -18.75 -19.58
N PRO A 585 -23.72 -20.08 -19.81
CA PRO A 585 -22.61 -20.88 -20.31
C PRO A 585 -22.19 -20.49 -21.73
N HIS A 586 -23.04 -19.76 -22.48
CA HIS A 586 -22.77 -19.30 -23.83
C HIS A 586 -22.02 -17.96 -23.88
N LEU A 587 -21.93 -17.23 -22.75
CA LEU A 587 -21.21 -15.96 -22.67
C LEU A 587 -19.78 -16.16 -22.14
N PRO A 588 -18.77 -15.48 -22.71
CA PRO A 588 -17.42 -15.54 -22.19
C PRO A 588 -17.36 -14.92 -20.79
N ILE A 589 -16.51 -15.49 -19.93
CA ILE A 589 -16.26 -14.97 -18.58
C ILE A 589 -14.89 -14.33 -18.53
N ARG A 590 -14.80 -13.10 -18.05
CA ARG A 590 -13.53 -12.46 -17.75
C ARG A 590 -13.29 -12.47 -16.24
N LEU A 591 -12.20 -13.10 -15.83
CA LEU A 591 -11.77 -13.23 -14.44
C LEU A 591 -10.50 -12.42 -14.19
N THR A 592 -10.64 -11.31 -13.46
CA THR A 592 -9.55 -10.38 -13.17
C THR A 592 -9.10 -10.47 -11.72
N PHE A 593 -7.85 -10.86 -11.48
CA PHE A 593 -7.24 -10.95 -10.15
C PHE A 593 -6.42 -9.71 -9.83
N HIS A 594 -6.75 -9.03 -8.74
CA HIS A 594 -6.01 -7.89 -8.20
C HIS A 594 -5.23 -8.32 -6.96
N TYR A 595 -3.92 -8.08 -6.93
CA TYR A 595 -3.09 -8.38 -5.76
C TYR A 595 -1.99 -7.33 -5.52
N SER A 596 -1.53 -7.22 -4.27
CA SER A 596 -0.49 -6.23 -3.89
C SER A 596 0.52 -6.70 -2.84
N PHE A 597 0.34 -7.89 -2.25
CA PHE A 597 1.15 -8.38 -1.12
C PHE A 597 2.36 -9.21 -1.55
N LYS A 598 2.31 -9.87 -2.72
CA LYS A 598 3.42 -10.57 -3.34
C LYS A 598 3.23 -10.64 -4.86
N SER A 599 4.32 -10.76 -5.61
CA SER A 599 4.23 -11.14 -7.02
C SER A 599 3.80 -12.59 -7.15
N PHE A 600 2.82 -12.85 -8.02
CA PHE A 600 2.40 -14.21 -8.35
C PHE A 600 3.50 -14.89 -9.17
N SER A 601 3.90 -16.09 -8.75
CA SER A 601 4.81 -16.91 -9.55
C SER A 601 4.09 -17.50 -10.75
N ARG A 602 4.84 -18.00 -11.74
CA ARG A 602 4.24 -18.71 -12.88
C ARG A 602 3.48 -19.96 -12.41
N GLU A 603 3.99 -20.65 -11.41
CA GLU A 603 3.37 -21.83 -10.80
C GLU A 603 2.05 -21.45 -10.09
N ASP A 604 2.02 -20.33 -9.36
CA ASP A 604 0.79 -19.82 -8.73
C ASP A 604 -0.30 -19.55 -9.79
N VAL A 605 0.06 -18.95 -10.92
CA VAL A 605 -0.89 -18.63 -12.00
C VAL A 605 -1.41 -19.87 -12.72
N HIS A 606 -0.56 -20.85 -13.04
CA HIS A 606 -1.02 -22.10 -13.65
C HIS A 606 -1.99 -22.84 -12.72
N ALA A 607 -1.64 -22.97 -11.44
CA ALA A 607 -2.49 -23.66 -10.47
C ALA A 607 -3.89 -23.04 -10.36
N VAL A 608 -4.00 -21.70 -10.39
CA VAL A 608 -5.30 -21.01 -10.40
C VAL A 608 -6.06 -21.25 -11.71
N LYS A 609 -5.41 -21.13 -12.87
CA LYS A 609 -6.06 -21.35 -14.17
C LYS A 609 -6.58 -22.77 -14.31
N ASP A 610 -5.75 -23.74 -13.97
CA ASP A 610 -6.09 -25.16 -14.07
C ASP A 610 -7.29 -25.47 -13.17
N ALA A 611 -7.24 -25.03 -11.90
CA ALA A 611 -8.33 -25.27 -10.96
C ALA A 611 -9.65 -24.61 -11.38
N VAL A 612 -9.62 -23.35 -11.85
CA VAL A 612 -10.84 -22.66 -12.30
C VAL A 612 -11.41 -23.32 -13.57
N ASN A 613 -10.58 -23.80 -14.49
CA ASN A 613 -11.05 -24.50 -15.69
C ASN A 613 -11.70 -25.86 -15.38
N THR A 614 -11.48 -26.45 -14.19
CA THR A 614 -12.15 -27.71 -13.80
C THR A 614 -13.60 -27.53 -13.33
N ILE A 615 -13.99 -26.31 -12.96
CA ILE A 615 -15.29 -26.03 -12.32
C ILE A 615 -16.25 -25.21 -13.19
N VAL A 616 -15.76 -24.67 -14.31
CA VAL A 616 -16.52 -23.76 -15.18
C VAL A 616 -16.37 -24.23 -16.62
N ASP A 617 -17.49 -24.61 -17.24
CA ASP A 617 -17.54 -25.18 -18.59
C ASP A 617 -17.77 -24.11 -19.68
N CYS A 618 -17.05 -22.98 -19.59
CA CYS A 618 -17.13 -21.90 -20.57
C CYS A 618 -15.75 -21.30 -20.85
N LYS A 619 -15.64 -20.50 -21.91
CA LYS A 619 -14.38 -19.80 -22.21
C LYS A 619 -14.09 -18.74 -21.14
N ILE A 620 -12.91 -18.81 -20.54
CA ILE A 620 -12.47 -17.87 -19.50
C ILE A 620 -11.26 -17.05 -19.97
N ASP A 621 -11.39 -15.74 -19.90
CA ASP A 621 -10.31 -14.79 -20.11
C ASP A 621 -9.75 -14.29 -18.77
N PHE A 622 -8.48 -14.62 -18.51
CA PHE A 622 -7.80 -14.32 -17.26
C PHE A 622 -6.93 -13.06 -17.34
N ALA A 623 -7.03 -12.19 -16.35
CA ALA A 623 -6.10 -11.09 -16.11
C ALA A 623 -5.53 -11.17 -14.69
N PHE A 624 -4.21 -11.20 -14.53
CA PHE A 624 -3.55 -11.19 -13.22
C PHE A 624 -2.76 -9.89 -13.06
N VAL A 625 -3.29 -9.00 -12.23
CA VAL A 625 -2.84 -7.60 -12.12
C VAL A 625 -2.21 -7.33 -10.76
N ASN A 626 -0.93 -6.96 -10.79
CA ASN A 626 -0.16 -6.58 -9.62
C ASN A 626 -0.19 -5.06 -9.40
N PHE A 627 -0.35 -4.63 -8.15
CA PHE A 627 -0.36 -3.23 -7.74
C PHE A 627 0.91 -2.90 -6.95
N LEU A 628 1.86 -2.25 -7.61
CA LEU A 628 3.15 -1.87 -7.03
C LEU A 628 3.12 -0.40 -6.57
N ARG A 629 2.88 -0.18 -5.27
CA ARG A 629 2.82 1.17 -4.65
C ARG A 629 4.19 1.75 -4.31
N SER A 630 5.19 0.91 -4.11
CA SER A 630 6.56 1.30 -3.72
C SER A 630 7.51 1.21 -4.90
N SER A 631 7.02 1.55 -6.10
CA SER A 631 7.81 1.64 -7.32
C SER A 631 8.62 2.94 -7.33
N PRO A 632 9.87 2.95 -7.82
CA PRO A 632 10.63 4.20 -7.98
C PRO A 632 10.10 5.07 -9.13
N HIS A 633 9.20 4.55 -9.97
CA HIS A 633 8.68 5.26 -11.14
C HIS A 633 7.73 6.40 -10.74
N LEU A 634 7.95 7.57 -11.31
CA LEU A 634 7.20 8.79 -11.04
C LEU A 634 6.86 9.49 -12.35
N ILE A 635 5.80 10.28 -12.29
CA ILE A 635 5.41 11.21 -13.35
C ILE A 635 5.14 12.57 -12.71
N PHE A 636 5.71 13.61 -13.29
CA PHE A 636 5.57 14.99 -12.86
C PHE A 636 4.79 15.76 -13.91
N ASP A 637 3.90 16.65 -13.48
CA ASP A 637 3.36 17.73 -14.31
C ASP A 637 3.97 19.06 -13.82
N LEU A 638 5.04 19.53 -14.46
CA LEU A 638 5.81 20.68 -14.00
C LEU A 638 5.02 22.00 -14.03
N ARG A 639 3.83 22.02 -14.64
CA ARG A 639 2.93 23.18 -14.66
C ARG A 639 1.81 23.10 -13.61
N GLN A 640 1.64 21.95 -12.95
CA GLN A 640 0.66 21.78 -11.88
C GLN A 640 1.10 22.52 -10.60
N GLN A 641 0.40 23.60 -10.27
CA GLN A 641 0.65 24.39 -9.05
C GLN A 641 0.09 23.72 -7.78
N GLY A 642 -0.76 22.71 -7.92
CA GLY A 642 -1.40 22.00 -6.81
C GLY A 642 -2.79 22.54 -6.50
N ALA A 643 -3.43 21.99 -5.47
CA ALA A 643 -4.73 22.44 -5.00
C ALA A 643 -4.56 23.33 -3.76
N PHE A 644 -5.33 24.42 -3.68
CA PHE A 644 -5.36 25.25 -2.48
C PHE A 644 -6.06 24.51 -1.33
N ASP A 645 -5.39 24.42 -0.18
CA ASP A 645 -5.95 23.90 1.06
C ASP A 645 -6.38 25.06 1.97
N ALA A 646 -7.69 25.27 2.09
CA ALA A 646 -8.24 26.36 2.88
C ALA A 646 -7.85 26.29 4.37
N MET A 647 -7.60 25.07 4.89
CA MET A 647 -7.23 24.84 6.28
C MET A 647 -5.82 25.33 6.61
N SER A 648 -4.83 24.96 5.80
CA SER A 648 -3.44 25.40 5.98
C SER A 648 -3.10 26.71 5.27
N ARG A 649 -3.99 27.21 4.39
CA ARG A 649 -3.76 28.34 3.48
C ARG A 649 -2.53 28.13 2.59
N GLN A 650 -2.23 26.89 2.24
CA GLN A 650 -1.10 26.48 1.41
C GLN A 650 -1.57 25.62 0.24
N PHE A 651 -0.71 25.48 -0.77
CA PHE A 651 -0.95 24.57 -1.89
C PHE A 651 -0.44 23.16 -1.54
N LYS A 652 -1.18 22.15 -1.98
CA LYS A 652 -0.84 20.74 -1.81
C LYS A 652 -0.80 20.01 -3.15
N GLY A 653 0.08 19.01 -3.26
CA GLY A 653 0.20 18.20 -4.47
C GLY A 653 0.73 18.95 -5.69
N ALA A 654 1.56 19.98 -5.52
CA ALA A 654 2.29 20.59 -6.63
C ALA A 654 3.11 19.53 -7.40
N TYR A 655 3.16 19.69 -8.72
CA TYR A 655 3.71 18.74 -9.72
C TYR A 655 3.05 17.36 -9.80
N ALA A 656 2.02 17.07 -9.00
CA ALA A 656 1.30 15.81 -9.08
C ALA A 656 0.35 15.82 -10.28
N PRO A 657 0.39 14.84 -11.20
CA PRO A 657 -0.64 14.76 -12.23
C PRO A 657 -2.04 14.59 -11.63
N ASP A 658 -3.05 14.97 -12.39
CA ASP A 658 -4.45 14.81 -11.98
C ASP A 658 -4.77 13.34 -11.69
N ARG A 659 -5.64 13.10 -10.70
CA ARG A 659 -6.26 11.79 -10.49
C ARG A 659 -6.94 11.34 -11.80
N SER A 660 -6.85 10.04 -12.10
CA SER A 660 -7.28 9.38 -13.34
C SER A 660 -6.28 9.43 -14.49
N SER A 661 -5.25 10.28 -14.42
CA SER A 661 -4.19 10.26 -15.42
C SER A 661 -3.36 8.98 -15.34
N TYR A 662 -2.98 8.45 -16.50
CA TYR A 662 -2.11 7.29 -16.58
C TYR A 662 -1.20 7.36 -17.81
N LEU A 663 -0.08 6.64 -17.71
CA LEU A 663 0.95 6.55 -18.74
C LEU A 663 1.36 5.09 -18.92
N GLN A 664 1.44 4.63 -20.17
CA GLN A 664 1.87 3.27 -20.46
C GLN A 664 3.39 3.19 -20.63
N LEU A 665 4.05 2.41 -19.77
CA LEU A 665 5.50 2.19 -19.80
C LEU A 665 5.91 1.01 -20.69
N SER A 666 5.02 0.03 -20.83
CA SER A 666 5.23 -1.15 -21.67
C SER A 666 3.91 -1.80 -22.08
N LYS A 667 3.98 -2.88 -22.87
CA LYS A 667 2.81 -3.71 -23.21
C LYS A 667 2.11 -4.34 -22.01
N SER A 668 2.74 -4.36 -20.82
CA SER A 668 2.18 -4.94 -19.59
C SER A 668 2.21 -3.98 -18.40
N GLN A 669 2.72 -2.75 -18.55
CA GLN A 669 2.93 -1.84 -17.42
C GLN A 669 2.34 -0.46 -17.65
N ILE A 670 1.59 0.03 -16.66
CA ILE A 670 0.99 1.37 -16.63
C ILE A 670 1.33 2.04 -15.29
N LEU A 671 1.70 3.33 -15.32
CA LEU A 671 1.66 4.20 -14.15
C LEU A 671 0.29 4.86 -14.07
N LEU A 672 -0.45 4.62 -13.00
CA LEU A 672 -1.77 5.18 -12.76
C LEU A 672 -1.79 6.11 -11.55
N ASN A 673 -2.23 7.36 -11.75
CA ASN A 673 -2.45 8.31 -10.66
C ASN A 673 -3.84 8.11 -10.07
N LEU A 674 -3.90 7.40 -8.95
CA LEU A 674 -5.12 7.28 -8.14
C LEU A 674 -5.28 8.46 -7.17
N VAL A 675 -4.25 9.26 -6.90
CA VAL A 675 -4.35 10.43 -6.02
C VAL A 675 -3.77 11.61 -6.78
N GLY A 676 -4.57 12.67 -6.97
CA GLY A 676 -4.13 13.92 -7.56
C GLY A 676 -4.07 15.04 -6.50
N PRO A 677 -3.78 16.29 -6.92
CA PRO A 677 -3.63 17.42 -5.99
C PRO A 677 -4.84 17.66 -5.08
N LYS A 678 -6.05 17.42 -5.60
CA LYS A 678 -7.30 17.62 -4.86
C LYS A 678 -7.53 16.56 -3.77
N GLU A 679 -7.00 15.35 -3.97
CA GLU A 679 -7.14 14.24 -3.03
C GLU A 679 -6.05 14.21 -1.95
N VAL A 680 -4.91 14.89 -2.16
CA VAL A 680 -3.90 15.12 -1.11
C VAL A 680 -4.59 15.76 0.09
N LYS A 681 -4.25 15.34 1.32
CA LYS A 681 -4.95 15.85 2.51
C LYS A 681 -4.28 17.12 3.03
N ARG A 682 -2.96 17.11 3.18
CA ARG A 682 -2.17 18.24 3.69
C ARG A 682 -0.97 18.52 2.79
N PRO A 683 -0.46 19.77 2.73
CA PRO A 683 0.78 20.09 2.04
C PRO A 683 1.96 19.19 2.44
N ALA A 684 2.04 18.85 3.73
CA ALA A 684 3.09 17.99 4.29
C ALA A 684 3.06 16.53 3.81
N ASP A 685 1.95 16.06 3.22
CA ASP A 685 1.86 14.71 2.67
C ASP A 685 2.67 14.56 1.36
N GLY A 686 3.12 15.69 0.78
CA GLY A 686 3.99 15.73 -0.40
C GLY A 686 3.27 15.40 -1.71
N MET A 687 4.05 15.08 -2.74
CA MET A 687 3.54 14.62 -4.02
C MET A 687 3.13 13.14 -3.92
N PRO A 688 1.87 12.79 -4.25
CA PRO A 688 1.41 11.41 -4.28
C PRO A 688 2.24 10.58 -5.27
N HIS A 689 2.39 9.30 -4.97
CA HIS A 689 3.05 8.36 -5.87
C HIS A 689 2.01 7.69 -6.78
N PRO A 690 2.27 7.57 -8.09
CA PRO A 690 1.47 6.73 -8.96
C PRO A 690 1.56 5.27 -8.50
N VAL A 691 0.54 4.49 -8.82
CA VAL A 691 0.59 3.04 -8.66
C VAL A 691 1.07 2.44 -9.97
N LEU A 692 2.13 1.64 -9.92
CA LEU A 692 2.56 0.85 -11.07
C LEU A 692 1.68 -0.40 -11.16
N ILE A 693 0.89 -0.46 -12.22
CA ILE A 693 0.05 -1.60 -12.60
C ILE A 693 0.88 -2.50 -13.50
N ASP A 694 1.07 -3.76 -13.10
CA ASP A 694 1.86 -4.74 -13.84
C ASP A 694 1.02 -5.99 -14.14
N LEU A 695 0.82 -6.27 -15.43
CA LEU A 695 0.06 -7.41 -15.92
C LEU A 695 0.96 -8.63 -16.07
N HIS A 696 0.61 -9.72 -15.38
CA HIS A 696 1.38 -10.96 -15.44
C HIS A 696 1.43 -11.50 -16.88
N PRO A 697 2.58 -12.00 -17.36
CA PRO A 697 2.74 -12.46 -18.74
C PRO A 697 1.83 -13.63 -19.14
N LEU A 698 1.34 -14.44 -18.19
CA LEU A 698 0.42 -15.56 -18.45
C LEU A 698 -1.07 -15.16 -18.51
N SER A 699 -1.39 -13.86 -18.41
CA SER A 699 -2.75 -13.35 -18.61
C SER A 699 -3.17 -13.51 -20.08
N THR A 700 -4.38 -14.00 -20.32
CA THR A 700 -4.98 -14.13 -21.65
C THR A 700 -5.72 -12.85 -22.06
N PHE A 701 -6.35 -12.15 -21.11
CA PHE A 701 -6.86 -10.80 -21.32
C PHE A 701 -5.75 -9.77 -21.14
N ARG A 702 -5.47 -8.97 -22.17
CA ARG A 702 -4.32 -8.04 -22.19
C ARG A 702 -4.65 -6.61 -22.61
N ASP A 703 -5.94 -6.25 -22.70
CA ASP A 703 -6.33 -4.86 -22.95
C ASP A 703 -6.05 -4.02 -21.70
N MET A 704 -4.88 -3.39 -21.68
CA MET A 704 -4.43 -2.54 -20.58
C MET A 704 -5.33 -1.31 -20.39
N GLY A 705 -6.00 -0.82 -21.45
CA GLY A 705 -6.94 0.30 -21.38
C GLY A 705 -8.21 -0.08 -20.62
N ALA A 706 -8.79 -1.24 -20.96
CA ALA A 706 -9.93 -1.78 -20.23
C ALA A 706 -9.58 -2.08 -18.75
N ILE A 707 -8.42 -2.70 -18.50
CA ILE A 707 -7.93 -3.01 -17.15
C ILE A 707 -7.78 -1.73 -16.32
N VAL A 708 -7.07 -0.71 -16.82
CA VAL A 708 -6.84 0.52 -16.04
C VAL A 708 -8.13 1.29 -15.76
N ASN A 709 -9.08 1.29 -16.71
CA ASN A 709 -10.39 1.91 -16.52
C ASN A 709 -11.21 1.20 -15.44
N GLN A 710 -11.20 -0.13 -15.41
CA GLN A 710 -11.83 -0.92 -14.34
C GLN A 710 -11.20 -0.63 -12.97
N ILE A 711 -9.87 -0.60 -12.90
CA ILE A 711 -9.13 -0.26 -11.68
C ILE A 711 -9.53 1.13 -11.17
N PHE A 712 -9.56 2.11 -12.06
CA PHE A 712 -9.94 3.47 -11.70
C PHE A 712 -11.39 3.55 -11.22
N ALA A 713 -12.34 2.92 -11.93
CA ALA A 713 -13.74 2.87 -11.52
C ALA A 713 -13.90 2.25 -10.12
N PHE A 714 -13.19 1.16 -9.84
CA PHE A 714 -13.21 0.49 -8.54
C PHE A 714 -12.53 1.32 -7.44
N SER A 715 -11.58 2.21 -7.77
CA SER A 715 -11.01 3.16 -6.79
C SER A 715 -11.97 4.28 -6.38
N CYS A 716 -13.07 4.43 -7.14
CA CYS A 716 -14.15 5.36 -6.88
C CYS A 716 -15.37 4.67 -6.24
N HIS A 717 -15.28 3.38 -5.92
CA HIS A 717 -16.40 2.56 -5.45
C HIS A 717 -16.36 2.23 -3.95
N SER A 718 -15.60 2.99 -3.16
CA SER A 718 -15.49 2.75 -1.72
C SER A 718 -16.75 3.20 -0.97
N TRP A 719 -17.27 2.31 -0.13
CA TRP A 719 -18.33 2.55 0.84
C TRP A 719 -17.79 2.83 2.24
N GLN A 720 -16.47 2.98 2.39
CA GLN A 720 -15.86 3.43 3.65
C GLN A 720 -16.00 4.94 3.84
N SER A 721 -16.00 5.69 2.74
CA SER A 721 -15.89 7.14 2.73
C SER A 721 -16.36 7.67 1.38
N LEU A 722 -16.98 8.84 1.40
CA LEU A 722 -17.36 9.58 0.20
C LEU A 722 -16.16 10.29 -0.45
N ASN A 723 -14.98 10.22 0.17
CA ASN A 723 -13.76 10.67 -0.50
C ASN A 723 -13.22 9.55 -1.41
N PRO A 724 -12.73 9.88 -2.61
CA PRO A 724 -12.10 8.90 -3.50
C PRO A 724 -10.96 8.14 -2.81
N SER A 725 -10.86 6.84 -3.07
CA SER A 725 -9.83 5.98 -2.47
C SER A 725 -8.53 6.00 -3.26
N SER A 726 -7.40 5.80 -2.58
CA SER A 726 -6.08 5.68 -3.21
C SER A 726 -5.82 4.31 -3.85
N LEU A 727 -6.75 3.34 -3.70
CA LEU A 727 -6.67 1.98 -4.26
C LEU A 727 -8.08 1.50 -4.67
N PRO A 728 -8.20 0.56 -5.62
CA PRO A 728 -9.50 -0.05 -5.91
C PRO A 728 -10.03 -0.84 -4.70
N VAL A 729 -11.35 -0.87 -4.54
CA VAL A 729 -12.02 -1.58 -3.41
C VAL A 729 -11.62 -3.04 -3.28
N THR A 730 -11.30 -3.71 -4.39
CA THR A 730 -10.76 -5.08 -4.41
C THR A 730 -9.47 -5.22 -3.59
N ILE A 731 -8.57 -4.24 -3.65
CA ILE A 731 -7.36 -4.23 -2.82
C ILE A 731 -7.64 -3.61 -1.45
N GLN A 732 -8.35 -2.48 -1.41
CA GLN A 732 -8.60 -1.76 -0.16
C GLN A 732 -9.36 -2.61 0.85
N TYR A 733 -10.47 -3.26 0.45
CA TYR A 733 -11.28 -4.06 1.35
C TYR A 733 -10.54 -5.32 1.78
N SER A 734 -9.82 -5.97 0.87
CA SER A 734 -8.94 -7.09 1.22
C SER A 734 -7.91 -6.70 2.27
N ASN A 735 -7.31 -5.50 2.17
CA ASN A 735 -6.38 -4.97 3.16
C ASN A 735 -7.06 -4.59 4.49
N LEU A 736 -8.29 -4.08 4.47
CA LEU A 736 -9.05 -3.77 5.69
C LEU A 736 -9.40 -5.05 6.46
N ILE A 737 -9.93 -6.05 5.76
CA ILE A 737 -10.21 -7.37 6.33
C ILE A 737 -8.91 -7.95 6.90
N ALA A 738 -7.80 -7.88 6.15
CA ALA A 738 -6.51 -8.41 6.58
C ALA A 738 -6.02 -7.75 7.86
N LYS A 739 -6.11 -6.42 7.91
CA LYS A 739 -5.72 -5.64 9.07
C LYS A 739 -6.58 -5.98 10.28
N GLN A 740 -7.90 -6.04 10.14
CA GLN A 740 -8.80 -6.33 11.26
C GLN A 740 -8.59 -7.77 11.78
N LEU A 741 -8.49 -8.77 10.91
CA LEU A 741 -8.20 -10.15 11.32
C LEU A 741 -6.83 -10.27 12.00
N GLY A 742 -5.81 -9.57 11.50
CA GLY A 742 -4.49 -9.50 12.12
C GLY A 742 -4.48 -8.80 13.49
N GLN A 743 -5.46 -7.94 13.78
CA GLN A 743 -5.65 -7.33 15.09
C GLN A 743 -6.46 -8.23 16.03
N LEU A 744 -7.59 -8.79 15.55
CA LEU A 744 -8.48 -9.66 16.31
C LEU A 744 -7.79 -10.97 16.72
N SER A 745 -6.94 -11.53 15.87
CA SER A 745 -6.13 -12.73 16.19
C SER A 745 -5.16 -12.55 17.35
N ARG A 746 -4.96 -11.33 17.85
CA ARG A 746 -4.14 -11.05 19.03
C ARG A 746 -4.95 -11.06 20.32
N LEU A 747 -6.25 -11.31 20.25
CA LEU A 747 -7.12 -11.50 21.40
C LEU A 747 -7.12 -12.96 21.80
N SER A 748 -7.03 -13.22 23.10
CA SER A 748 -7.05 -14.59 23.63
C SER A 748 -8.39 -15.30 23.37
N SER A 749 -9.48 -14.55 23.28
CA SER A 749 -10.84 -15.05 23.11
C SER A 749 -11.32 -15.18 21.66
N TRP A 750 -10.49 -14.86 20.65
CA TRP A 750 -10.93 -14.76 19.26
C TRP A 750 -10.76 -16.06 18.48
N ASP A 751 -11.86 -16.53 17.87
CA ASP A 751 -11.84 -17.59 16.86
C ASP A 751 -12.37 -17.06 15.52
N ALA A 752 -11.52 -17.04 14.50
CA ALA A 752 -11.88 -16.60 13.15
C ALA A 752 -12.93 -17.50 12.50
N HIS A 753 -13.07 -18.77 12.91
CA HIS A 753 -14.06 -19.69 12.37
C HIS A 753 -15.49 -19.31 12.77
N SER A 754 -15.67 -18.62 13.90
CA SER A 754 -16.98 -18.11 14.33
C SER A 754 -17.62 -17.15 13.31
N MET A 755 -16.81 -16.49 12.47
CA MET A 755 -17.31 -15.61 11.40
C MET A 755 -17.75 -16.34 10.13
N ALA A 756 -17.40 -17.62 9.96
CA ALA A 756 -17.65 -18.39 8.74
C ALA A 756 -19.14 -18.69 8.48
N THR A 757 -20.03 -18.29 9.41
CA THR A 757 -21.48 -18.47 9.26
C THR A 757 -22.23 -17.19 9.60
N GLY A 758 -22.84 -16.51 8.61
CA GLY A 758 -23.85 -15.46 8.83
C GLY A 758 -23.42 -14.01 8.60
N ILE A 759 -22.13 -13.64 8.69
CA ILE A 759 -21.65 -12.26 8.47
C ILE A 759 -21.11 -12.02 7.03
N HIS A 760 -20.99 -13.07 6.20
CA HIS A 760 -20.36 -12.98 4.86
C HIS A 760 -20.93 -11.91 3.91
N GLY A 761 -22.21 -11.58 4.02
CA GLY A 761 -22.86 -10.52 3.23
C GLY A 761 -22.74 -9.11 3.83
N SER A 762 -22.34 -9.00 5.10
CA SER A 762 -22.11 -7.73 5.78
C SER A 762 -20.71 -7.21 5.49
N ARG A 763 -20.58 -5.89 5.30
CA ARG A 763 -19.29 -5.22 5.10
C ARG A 763 -18.71 -4.78 6.44
N TRP A 764 -18.69 -5.71 7.40
CA TRP A 764 -18.32 -5.53 8.82
C TRP A 764 -16.94 -4.88 9.04
N PHE A 765 -16.06 -5.02 8.05
CA PHE A 765 -14.67 -4.56 8.02
C PHE A 765 -14.50 -3.10 7.59
N LEU A 766 -15.57 -2.41 7.16
CA LEU A 766 -15.52 -0.97 6.87
C LEU A 766 -15.33 -0.17 8.16
#